data_AF-A0A965BVA0-F1
#
_entry.id   AF-A0A965BVA0-F1
#
_cell.length_a   1.000
_cell.length_b   1.000
_cell.length_c   1.000
_cell.angle_alpha   90.00
_cell.angle_beta   90.00
_cell.angle_gamma   90.00
#
_symmetry.space_group_name_H-M   'P 1'
#
loop_
_entity.id
_entity.type
_entity.pdbx_description
1 polymer ?
#
loop_
_entity_poly.entity_id
_entity_poly.type
_entity_poly.pdbx_seq_one_letter_code
_entity_poly.pdbx_strand_id
1 'polypeptide(L)'
;MSKTKIPVIVALAVALGCFYFFDLGRFITLGFVQSQIMTLQEFRETNFPLAAGLYFSAYVAITAFSIPGAVIITLLGGAMFGLFWGTLLASFASSIGATAAFLIARVLLRDWVQSRFGESLKPINEGIEKDGGFYLFSLRMVPLFPFFLVNVAMGLTPIRVRSFYFISQLGMLMGTVVYVNAGVELARINSLSGLVSAPVLVSLALLGVFPLVGRAIVNQMKRKKLTKQYPRPESFDANVVVIGGGSAGLVAAIIGAGSKAKTVLIEKDKMGGDCLNTGCVPSKTLIRSGRIMSYIRRAEEFGLVDASAQVDFAAVMERVQSVIQTIEPHDSVERFTSLGVECVQGEAFIKSPYEVAVGERTITTRSIIVATGARPLIPEVSGLEDTGYLTSDTIWRLRELPKRLLVVGAGPIGCELAQAFSHLGSQVTQVDMAERIMPREDAEVSAAVTTRFEKDGITVLTGHSLRRFFVEHGQKKVEVSSNGETRVLEFDQVLVAAGRKPNTENFGLEELGVALTPSGTIEINSAMQTSYPNIYACGDVAGPYQFTHMASFQAYFASLNALLGGLWRLRANYRVVPWATFTNPEVARVGLSEQEAQQRKIGYELTRYGLDHHDRALADGEAHGFVKVLTVPGTDRILGVSIVGYHAGELIGEYVFAMTHGLGLKKISAVTHIYPTWSESNKFAANAWRSARLPDKYLPYIERFFRWQRGR
;
A
#
# COMPACT_ATOMS: atom_id res chain seq x y z
N MET A 1 -21.15 9.68 23.31
CA MET A 1 -21.42 10.79 22.36
C MET A 1 -20.89 12.08 22.95
N SER A 2 -20.18 12.92 22.20
CA SER A 2 -19.68 14.19 22.75
C SER A 2 -20.83 15.17 23.03
N LYS A 3 -20.64 16.06 24.02
CA LYS A 3 -21.60 17.11 24.40
C LYS A 3 -21.97 18.04 23.23
N THR A 4 -21.14 18.12 22.19
CA THR A 4 -21.35 18.92 20.98
C THR A 4 -22.25 18.27 19.92
N LYS A 5 -22.45 16.93 19.93
CA LYS A 5 -23.30 16.23 18.92
C LYS A 5 -24.79 16.30 19.26
N ILE A 6 -25.13 16.30 20.55
CA ILE A 6 -26.52 16.30 21.04
C ILE A 6 -27.34 17.50 20.53
N PRO A 7 -26.90 18.77 20.66
CA PRO A 7 -27.69 19.91 20.20
C PRO A 7 -27.93 19.90 18.68
N VAL A 8 -26.95 19.44 17.90
CA VAL A 8 -27.08 19.34 16.43
C VAL A 8 -28.09 18.27 16.03
N ILE A 9 -28.08 17.11 16.70
CA ILE A 9 -29.06 16.04 16.46
C ILE A 9 -30.47 16.50 16.83
N VAL A 10 -30.63 17.16 17.99
CA VAL A 10 -31.92 17.70 18.43
C VAL A 10 -32.45 18.74 17.43
N ALA A 11 -31.61 19.68 17.00
CA ALA A 11 -32.01 20.68 16.00
C ALA A 11 -32.43 20.03 14.66
N LEU A 12 -31.70 19.01 14.19
CA LEU A 12 -32.04 18.28 12.97
C LEU A 12 -33.37 17.51 13.13
N ALA A 13 -33.56 16.84 14.27
CA ALA A 13 -34.77 16.07 14.57
C ALA A 13 -36.00 16.98 14.70
N VAL A 14 -35.86 18.15 15.33
CA VAL A 14 -36.92 19.15 15.43
C VAL A 14 -37.24 19.72 14.05
N ALA A 15 -36.25 20.10 13.24
CA ALA A 15 -36.48 20.63 11.91
C ALA A 15 -37.19 19.62 10.98
N LEU A 16 -36.74 18.37 10.97
CA LEU A 16 -37.38 17.29 10.21
C LEU A 16 -38.77 16.96 10.78
N GLY A 17 -38.91 16.92 12.11
CA GLY A 17 -40.18 16.70 12.79
C GLY A 17 -41.21 17.76 12.43
N CYS A 18 -40.85 19.05 12.48
CA CYS A 18 -41.70 20.15 12.03
C CYS A 18 -42.05 20.04 10.55
N PHE A 19 -41.10 19.67 9.69
CA PHE A 19 -41.34 19.53 8.25
C PHE A 19 -42.43 18.50 7.94
N TYR A 20 -42.39 17.33 8.60
CA TYR A 20 -43.42 16.30 8.43
C TYR A 20 -44.71 16.61 9.19
N PHE A 21 -44.62 17.10 10.43
CA PHE A 21 -45.78 17.38 11.28
C PHE A 21 -46.68 18.48 10.70
N PHE A 22 -46.09 19.54 10.14
CA PHE A 22 -46.84 20.63 9.50
C PHE A 22 -47.08 20.42 8.00
N ASP A 23 -46.74 19.24 7.46
CA ASP A 23 -46.84 18.90 6.04
C ASP A 23 -46.24 19.98 5.13
N LEU A 24 -45.04 20.48 5.49
CA LEU A 24 -44.42 21.60 4.78
C LEU A 24 -44.00 21.23 3.35
N GLY A 25 -43.91 19.94 3.04
CA GLY A 25 -43.61 19.43 1.70
C GLY A 25 -44.61 19.90 0.64
N ARG A 26 -45.89 20.07 1.00
CA ARG A 26 -46.93 20.57 0.07
C ARG A 26 -46.60 21.94 -0.53
N PHE A 27 -45.90 22.78 0.24
CA PHE A 27 -45.54 24.15 -0.14
C PHE A 27 -44.32 24.22 -1.06
N ILE A 28 -43.53 23.15 -1.13
CA ILE A 28 -42.32 23.04 -1.97
C ILE A 28 -42.61 22.14 -3.17
N THR A 29 -43.84 22.17 -3.69
CA THR A 29 -44.24 21.49 -4.93
C THR A 29 -44.36 22.51 -6.06
N LEU A 30 -44.10 22.07 -7.29
CA LEU A 30 -44.21 22.95 -8.46
C LEU A 30 -45.64 23.50 -8.60
N GLY A 31 -46.65 22.65 -8.37
CA GLY A 31 -48.07 23.04 -8.48
C GLY A 31 -48.47 24.10 -7.44
N PHE A 32 -48.01 23.97 -6.19
CA PHE A 32 -48.28 24.98 -5.16
C PHE A 32 -47.59 26.31 -5.51
N VAL A 33 -46.31 26.27 -5.88
CA VAL A 33 -45.54 27.46 -6.28
C VAL A 33 -46.22 28.19 -7.45
N GLN A 34 -46.67 27.47 -8.47
CA GLN A 34 -47.40 28.06 -9.60
C GLN A 34 -48.73 28.68 -9.15
N SER A 35 -49.48 28.03 -8.27
CA SER A 35 -50.77 28.54 -7.78
C SER A 35 -50.66 29.84 -6.96
N GLN A 36 -49.49 30.10 -6.35
CA GLN A 36 -49.25 31.26 -5.48
C GLN A 36 -48.32 32.30 -6.11
N ILE A 37 -47.88 32.10 -7.35
CA ILE A 37 -46.77 32.88 -7.91
C ILE A 37 -47.12 34.37 -8.07
N MET A 38 -48.37 34.67 -8.45
CA MET A 38 -48.87 36.05 -8.57
C MET A 38 -48.92 36.75 -7.21
N THR A 39 -49.43 36.07 -6.17
CA THR A 39 -49.48 36.59 -4.80
C THR A 39 -48.09 36.84 -4.23
N LEU A 40 -47.13 35.95 -4.51
CA LEU A 40 -45.74 36.09 -4.09
C LEU A 40 -45.02 37.25 -4.81
N GLN A 41 -45.33 37.48 -6.09
CA GLN A 41 -44.81 38.61 -6.86
C GLN A 41 -45.37 39.94 -6.35
N GLU A 42 -46.68 40.02 -6.10
CA GLU A 42 -47.34 41.21 -5.54
C GLU A 42 -46.79 41.56 -4.15
N PHE A 43 -46.57 40.55 -3.29
CA PHE A 43 -45.90 40.73 -2.00
C PHE A 43 -44.46 41.24 -2.16
N ARG A 44 -43.71 40.74 -3.14
CA ARG A 44 -42.34 41.16 -3.43
C ARG A 44 -42.26 42.57 -4.01
N GLU A 45 -43.27 43.03 -4.75
CA GLU A 45 -43.37 44.42 -5.22
C GLU A 45 -43.61 45.39 -4.07
N THR A 46 -44.44 44.99 -3.10
CA THR A 46 -44.77 45.83 -1.94
C THR A 46 -43.68 45.78 -0.86
N ASN A 47 -42.96 44.67 -0.71
CA ASN A 47 -42.04 44.42 0.41
C ASN A 47 -40.74 43.70 -0.02
N PHE A 48 -40.01 44.24 -0.99
CA PHE A 48 -38.82 43.58 -1.56
C PHE A 48 -37.77 43.11 -0.52
N PRO A 49 -37.33 43.91 0.47
CA PRO A 49 -36.29 43.47 1.41
C PRO A 49 -36.74 42.30 2.29
N LEU A 50 -38.02 42.32 2.72
CA LEU A 50 -38.60 41.25 3.52
C LEU A 50 -38.78 39.97 2.69
N ALA A 51 -39.27 40.10 1.46
CA ALA A 51 -39.40 38.97 0.54
C ALA A 51 -38.04 38.31 0.24
N ALA A 52 -37.01 39.12 -0.04
CA ALA A 52 -35.65 38.63 -0.26
C ALA A 52 -35.05 37.96 0.99
N GLY A 53 -35.24 38.55 2.17
CA GLY A 53 -34.75 37.98 3.44
C GLY A 53 -35.42 36.66 3.82
N LEU A 54 -36.74 36.55 3.62
CA LEU A 54 -37.49 35.31 3.86
C LEU A 54 -37.07 34.22 2.87
N TYR A 55 -36.99 34.55 1.58
CA TYR A 55 -36.52 33.63 0.54
C TYR A 55 -35.12 33.10 0.85
N PHE A 56 -34.18 34.00 1.15
CA PHE A 56 -32.80 33.66 1.45
C PHE A 56 -32.68 32.75 2.67
N SER A 57 -33.37 33.10 3.77
CA SER A 57 -33.34 32.32 5.02
C SER A 57 -33.96 30.94 4.84
N ALA A 58 -35.10 30.85 4.14
CA ALA A 58 -35.76 29.59 3.82
C ALA A 58 -34.87 28.69 2.96
N TYR A 59 -34.22 29.26 1.93
CA TYR A 59 -33.29 28.52 1.07
C TYR A 59 -32.10 27.97 1.86
N VAL A 60 -31.46 28.81 2.70
CA VAL A 60 -30.35 28.38 3.56
C VAL A 60 -30.79 27.22 4.46
N ALA A 61 -31.97 27.32 5.11
CA ALA A 61 -32.48 26.28 5.99
C ALA A 61 -32.76 24.98 5.24
N ILE A 62 -33.51 25.03 4.14
CA ILE A 62 -33.82 23.86 3.29
C ILE A 62 -32.54 23.15 2.86
N THR A 63 -31.54 23.92 2.44
CA THR A 63 -30.26 23.36 2.03
C THR A 63 -29.46 22.79 3.19
N ALA A 64 -29.37 23.50 4.32
CA ALA A 64 -28.64 23.08 5.51
C ALA A 64 -29.16 21.76 6.09
N PHE A 65 -30.48 21.60 6.11
CA PHE A 65 -31.15 20.39 6.56
C PHE A 65 -31.29 19.32 5.47
N SER A 66 -30.76 19.57 4.27
CA SER A 66 -30.85 18.63 3.14
C SER A 66 -32.29 18.22 2.78
N ILE A 67 -33.24 19.15 2.93
CA ILE A 67 -34.65 18.94 2.63
C ILE A 67 -34.83 18.86 1.09
N PRO A 68 -35.53 17.83 0.56
CA PRO A 68 -35.83 17.74 -0.86
C PRO A 68 -36.64 18.96 -1.33
N GLY A 69 -36.25 19.58 -2.46
CA GLY A 69 -36.93 20.77 -3.00
C GLY A 69 -36.02 21.94 -3.40
N ALA A 70 -34.70 21.78 -3.28
CA ALA A 70 -33.72 22.80 -3.70
C ALA A 70 -33.90 23.30 -5.15
N VAL A 71 -34.29 22.42 -6.07
CA VAL A 71 -34.58 22.79 -7.47
C VAL A 71 -35.79 23.73 -7.54
N ILE A 72 -36.86 23.39 -6.84
CA ILE A 72 -38.12 24.15 -6.82
C ILE A 72 -37.90 25.53 -6.19
N ILE A 73 -37.13 25.63 -5.11
CA ILE A 73 -36.83 26.92 -4.50
C ILE A 73 -35.85 27.77 -5.34
N THR A 74 -35.00 27.15 -6.16
CA THR A 74 -34.15 27.89 -7.12
C THR A 74 -34.99 28.45 -8.27
N LEU A 75 -35.94 27.66 -8.79
CA LEU A 75 -36.90 28.10 -9.80
C LEU A 75 -37.78 29.24 -9.26
N LEU A 76 -38.26 29.13 -8.02
CA LEU A 76 -39.02 30.18 -7.34
C LEU A 76 -38.22 31.49 -7.25
N GLY A 77 -36.90 31.42 -7.02
CA GLY A 77 -36.02 32.58 -7.00
C GLY A 77 -36.02 33.34 -8.33
N GLY A 78 -35.98 32.62 -9.45
CA GLY A 78 -36.10 33.21 -10.78
C GLY A 78 -37.47 33.82 -11.04
N ALA A 79 -38.53 33.10 -10.69
CA ALA A 79 -39.90 33.57 -10.90
C ALA A 79 -40.26 34.81 -10.07
N MET A 80 -39.76 34.92 -8.82
CA MET A 80 -40.05 36.04 -7.93
C MET A 80 -39.14 37.25 -8.17
N PHE A 81 -37.84 37.04 -8.35
CA PHE A 81 -36.83 38.10 -8.32
C PHE A 81 -36.17 38.37 -9.68
N GLY A 82 -36.53 37.61 -10.72
CA GLY A 82 -35.91 37.72 -12.04
C GLY A 82 -34.47 37.18 -12.06
N LEU A 83 -33.83 37.24 -13.23
CA LEU A 83 -32.53 36.60 -13.45
C LEU A 83 -31.42 37.14 -12.54
N PHE A 84 -31.30 38.47 -12.42
CA PHE A 84 -30.21 39.09 -11.67
C PHE A 84 -30.33 38.84 -10.15
N TRP A 85 -31.42 39.30 -9.53
CA TRP A 85 -31.61 39.16 -8.09
C TRP A 85 -31.87 37.71 -7.66
N GLY A 86 -32.57 36.92 -8.49
CA GLY A 86 -32.76 35.50 -8.26
C GLY A 86 -31.44 34.74 -8.24
N THR A 87 -30.53 35.03 -9.18
CA THR A 87 -29.19 34.42 -9.20
C THR A 87 -28.37 34.82 -7.98
N LEU A 88 -28.36 36.11 -7.63
CA LEU A 88 -27.59 36.61 -6.50
C LEU A 88 -28.07 35.96 -5.19
N LEU A 89 -29.37 35.99 -4.91
CA LEU A 89 -29.94 35.42 -3.68
C LEU A 89 -29.76 33.90 -3.62
N ALA A 90 -30.10 33.18 -4.70
CA ALA A 90 -29.99 31.72 -4.73
C ALA A 90 -28.53 31.24 -4.67
N SER A 91 -27.59 31.92 -5.31
CA SER A 91 -26.18 31.52 -5.32
C SER A 91 -25.57 31.61 -3.93
N PHE A 92 -25.77 32.72 -3.21
CA PHE A 92 -25.22 32.86 -1.86
C PHE A 92 -25.97 31.99 -0.83
N ALA A 93 -27.31 31.91 -0.92
CA ALA A 93 -28.10 31.08 -0.02
C ALA A 93 -27.75 29.58 -0.15
N SER A 94 -27.61 29.08 -1.37
CA SER A 94 -27.23 27.69 -1.64
C SER A 94 -25.83 27.35 -1.13
N SER A 95 -24.84 28.23 -1.34
CA SER A 95 -23.47 28.01 -0.84
C SER A 95 -23.36 28.05 0.69
N ILE A 96 -24.07 28.97 1.34
CA ILE A 96 -24.11 29.06 2.81
C ILE A 96 -24.82 27.84 3.40
N GLY A 97 -26.01 27.50 2.88
CA GLY A 97 -26.74 26.31 3.29
C GLY A 97 -25.94 25.03 3.04
N ALA A 98 -25.25 24.91 1.90
CA ALA A 98 -24.42 23.76 1.59
C ALA A 98 -23.26 23.62 2.59
N THR A 99 -22.69 24.75 3.01
CA THR A 99 -21.62 24.79 4.01
C THR A 99 -22.15 24.37 5.38
N ALA A 100 -23.37 24.77 5.75
CA ALA A 100 -24.02 24.30 6.97
C ALA A 100 -24.28 22.78 6.95
N ALA A 101 -24.84 22.25 5.86
CA ALA A 101 -25.05 20.80 5.68
C ALA A 101 -23.72 20.01 5.77
N PHE A 102 -22.68 20.53 5.13
CA PHE A 102 -21.33 20.01 5.20
C PHE A 102 -20.78 19.97 6.64
N LEU A 103 -20.97 21.04 7.42
CA LEU A 103 -20.54 21.10 8.82
C LEU A 103 -21.33 20.13 9.71
N ILE A 104 -22.65 20.02 9.50
CA ILE A 104 -23.50 19.05 10.19
C ILE A 104 -22.99 17.63 9.95
N ALA A 105 -22.78 17.25 8.68
CA ALA A 105 -22.23 15.94 8.32
C ALA A 105 -20.84 15.71 8.92
N ARG A 106 -19.98 16.72 8.91
CA ARG A 106 -18.63 16.66 9.49
C ARG A 106 -18.67 16.39 11.00
N VAL A 107 -19.54 17.05 11.74
CA VAL A 107 -19.65 16.90 13.20
C VAL A 107 -20.30 15.56 13.58
N LEU A 108 -21.34 15.16 12.86
CA LEU A 108 -22.11 13.97 13.21
C LEU A 108 -21.47 12.67 12.74
N LEU A 109 -20.99 12.64 11.49
CA LEU A 109 -20.70 11.39 10.78
C LEU A 109 -19.21 11.13 10.54
N ARG A 110 -18.37 12.17 10.43
CA ARG A 110 -16.97 12.01 10.00
C ARG A 110 -16.19 11.01 10.84
N ASP A 111 -16.20 11.13 12.17
CA ASP A 111 -15.39 10.26 13.05
C ASP A 111 -15.79 8.78 12.90
N TRP A 112 -17.10 8.52 12.82
CA TRP A 112 -17.64 7.18 12.67
C TRP A 112 -17.35 6.59 11.29
N VAL A 113 -17.47 7.40 10.23
CA VAL A 113 -17.16 6.96 8.86
C VAL A 113 -15.66 6.69 8.72
N GLN A 114 -14.81 7.58 9.23
CA GLN A 114 -13.35 7.44 9.14
C GLN A 114 -12.85 6.26 9.98
N SER A 115 -13.45 5.97 11.14
CA SER A 115 -13.07 4.78 11.92
C SER A 115 -13.50 3.47 11.26
N ARG A 116 -14.69 3.43 10.63
CA ARG A 116 -15.23 2.21 10.02
C ARG A 116 -14.69 1.92 8.62
N PHE A 117 -14.41 2.96 7.83
CA PHE A 117 -14.04 2.85 6.41
C PHE A 117 -12.69 3.50 6.07
N GLY A 118 -11.87 3.85 7.06
CA GLY A 118 -10.63 4.63 6.89
C GLY A 118 -9.68 4.12 5.82
N GLU A 119 -9.42 2.80 5.77
CA GLU A 119 -8.56 2.17 4.74
C GLU A 119 -9.13 2.36 3.32
N SER A 120 -10.45 2.25 3.14
CA SER A 120 -11.09 2.46 1.84
C SER A 120 -11.16 3.94 1.46
N LEU A 121 -11.21 4.83 2.45
CA LEU A 121 -11.25 6.27 2.27
C LEU A 121 -9.87 6.92 2.16
N LYS A 122 -8.80 6.25 2.56
CA LYS A 122 -7.43 6.81 2.57
C LYS A 122 -7.00 7.33 1.19
N PRO A 123 -7.15 6.61 0.07
CA PRO A 123 -6.81 7.14 -1.26
C PRO A 123 -7.68 8.34 -1.66
N ILE A 124 -8.93 8.37 -1.19
CA ILE A 124 -9.85 9.49 -1.44
C ILE A 124 -9.42 10.71 -0.62
N ASN A 125 -9.10 10.53 0.66
CA ASN A 125 -8.63 11.59 1.55
C ASN A 125 -7.32 12.20 1.02
N GLU A 126 -6.34 11.38 0.67
CA GLU A 126 -5.07 11.82 0.07
C GLU A 126 -5.30 12.57 -1.25
N GLY A 127 -6.21 12.07 -2.10
CA GLY A 127 -6.61 12.74 -3.32
C GLY A 127 -7.28 14.11 -3.08
N ILE A 128 -8.13 14.22 -2.05
CA ILE A 128 -8.80 15.46 -1.66
C ILE A 128 -7.83 16.44 -0.99
N GLU A 129 -6.81 15.96 -0.28
CA GLU A 129 -5.76 16.83 0.27
C GLU A 129 -4.92 17.47 -0.83
N LYS A 130 -4.60 16.70 -1.88
CA LYS A 130 -3.82 17.18 -3.02
C LYS A 130 -4.62 18.07 -3.97
N ASP A 131 -5.81 17.61 -4.39
CA ASP A 131 -6.60 18.21 -5.47
C ASP A 131 -8.08 18.42 -5.10
N GLY A 132 -8.44 18.46 -3.81
CA GLY A 132 -9.84 18.46 -3.33
C GLY A 132 -10.71 19.58 -3.87
N GLY A 133 -10.10 20.72 -4.18
CA GLY A 133 -10.80 21.81 -4.83
C GLY A 133 -11.26 21.49 -6.24
N PHE A 134 -10.40 20.84 -7.03
CA PHE A 134 -10.73 20.39 -8.38
C PHE A 134 -11.82 19.30 -8.36
N TYR A 135 -11.74 18.36 -7.41
CA TYR A 135 -12.78 17.34 -7.23
C TYR A 135 -14.14 17.93 -6.88
N LEU A 136 -14.18 18.86 -5.91
CA LEU A 136 -15.42 19.52 -5.53
C LEU A 136 -16.01 20.34 -6.69
N PHE A 137 -15.18 21.13 -7.38
CA PHE A 137 -15.59 21.90 -8.55
C PHE A 137 -16.22 20.98 -9.61
N SER A 138 -15.54 19.86 -9.90
CA SER A 138 -16.02 18.84 -10.84
C SER A 138 -17.38 18.26 -10.44
N LEU A 139 -17.56 17.90 -9.15
CA LEU A 139 -18.82 17.36 -8.65
C LEU A 139 -19.97 18.37 -8.75
N ARG A 140 -19.70 19.66 -8.51
CA ARG A 140 -20.71 20.73 -8.65
C ARG A 140 -21.12 21.00 -10.09
N MET A 141 -20.22 20.76 -11.03
CA MET A 141 -20.50 20.84 -12.45
C MET A 141 -21.23 19.62 -13.00
N VAL A 142 -21.49 18.56 -12.22
CA VAL A 142 -22.20 17.36 -12.71
C VAL A 142 -23.62 17.32 -12.12
N PRO A 143 -24.68 17.61 -12.89
CA PRO A 143 -26.06 17.64 -12.41
C PRO A 143 -26.60 16.30 -11.94
N LEU A 144 -25.96 15.19 -12.34
CA LEU A 144 -26.37 13.85 -11.96
C LEU A 144 -26.22 13.59 -10.45
N PHE A 145 -25.28 14.27 -9.79
CA PHE A 145 -25.09 14.09 -8.35
C PHE A 145 -26.13 14.91 -7.57
N PRO A 146 -26.93 14.28 -6.69
CA PRO A 146 -27.86 15.03 -5.86
C PRO A 146 -27.12 16.09 -5.04
N PHE A 147 -27.58 17.33 -5.13
CA PHE A 147 -26.95 18.50 -4.51
C PHE A 147 -26.62 18.30 -3.03
N PHE A 148 -27.54 17.72 -2.26
CA PHE A 148 -27.35 17.44 -0.83
C PHE A 148 -26.28 16.37 -0.56
N LEU A 149 -26.18 15.37 -1.45
CA LEU A 149 -25.27 14.24 -1.28
C LEU A 149 -23.82 14.69 -1.37
N VAL A 150 -23.52 15.64 -2.27
CA VAL A 150 -22.18 16.25 -2.38
C VAL A 150 -21.80 16.99 -1.10
N ASN A 151 -22.75 17.72 -0.48
CA ASN A 151 -22.51 18.46 0.77
C ASN A 151 -22.11 17.50 1.91
N VAL A 152 -22.90 16.42 2.07
CA VAL A 152 -22.67 15.40 3.10
C VAL A 152 -21.36 14.67 2.83
N ALA A 153 -21.15 14.17 1.61
CA ALA A 153 -19.97 13.40 1.24
C ALA A 153 -18.68 14.19 1.50
N MET A 154 -18.62 15.45 1.06
CA MET A 154 -17.44 16.29 1.27
C MET A 154 -17.21 16.63 2.75
N GLY A 155 -18.28 16.69 3.56
CA GLY A 155 -18.20 16.86 5.02
C GLY A 155 -17.42 15.74 5.72
N LEU A 156 -17.44 14.54 5.13
CA LEU A 156 -16.71 13.36 5.60
C LEU A 156 -15.22 13.39 5.22
N THR A 157 -14.80 14.27 4.30
CA THR A 157 -13.41 14.34 3.78
C THR A 157 -12.55 15.39 4.52
N PRO A 158 -11.23 15.44 4.28
CA PRO A 158 -10.32 16.44 4.87
C PRO A 158 -10.43 17.86 4.29
N ILE A 159 -11.28 18.13 3.29
CA ILE A 159 -11.33 19.43 2.61
C ILE A 159 -11.56 20.60 3.61
N ARG A 160 -10.84 21.71 3.44
CA ARG A 160 -11.00 22.88 4.31
C ARG A 160 -12.36 23.55 4.07
N VAL A 161 -13.00 24.05 5.13
CA VAL A 161 -14.33 24.72 5.06
C VAL A 161 -14.30 25.89 4.08
N ARG A 162 -13.23 26.72 4.15
CA ARG A 162 -13.03 27.86 3.24
C ARG A 162 -12.98 27.42 1.78
N SER A 163 -12.20 26.38 1.48
CA SER A 163 -12.11 25.81 0.13
C SER A 163 -13.45 25.26 -0.33
N PHE A 164 -14.19 24.57 0.55
CA PHE A 164 -15.53 24.07 0.22
C PHE A 164 -16.50 25.19 -0.17
N TYR A 165 -16.53 26.29 0.60
CA TYR A 165 -17.41 27.43 0.34
C TYR A 165 -17.10 28.11 -0.99
N PHE A 166 -15.86 28.58 -1.20
CA PHE A 166 -15.50 29.35 -2.40
C PHE A 166 -15.66 28.53 -3.68
N ILE A 167 -15.33 27.23 -3.61
CA ILE A 167 -15.41 26.35 -4.78
C ILE A 167 -16.85 25.95 -5.06
N SER A 168 -17.68 25.76 -4.03
CA SER A 168 -19.12 25.56 -4.24
C SER A 168 -19.75 26.82 -4.83
N GLN A 169 -19.39 28.01 -4.34
CA GLN A 169 -19.87 29.27 -4.90
C GLN A 169 -19.54 29.40 -6.39
N LEU A 170 -18.29 29.13 -6.77
CA LEU A 170 -17.87 29.20 -8.16
C LEU A 170 -18.49 28.09 -9.03
N GLY A 171 -18.46 26.85 -8.54
CA GLY A 171 -18.90 25.67 -9.30
C GLY A 171 -20.42 25.57 -9.48
N MET A 172 -21.20 26.17 -8.58
CA MET A 172 -22.67 26.16 -8.67
C MET A 172 -23.22 27.36 -9.43
N LEU A 173 -22.46 28.46 -9.54
CA LEU A 173 -22.94 29.72 -10.13
C LEU A 173 -23.59 29.52 -11.50
N MET A 174 -22.93 28.77 -12.39
CA MET A 174 -23.46 28.48 -13.73
C MET A 174 -24.77 27.68 -13.68
N GLY A 175 -24.83 26.64 -12.84
CA GLY A 175 -26.05 25.86 -12.66
C GLY A 175 -27.18 26.69 -12.07
N THR A 176 -26.89 27.52 -11.08
CA THR A 176 -27.84 28.47 -10.47
C THR A 176 -28.40 29.42 -11.51
N VAL A 177 -27.57 30.03 -12.37
CA VAL A 177 -28.03 30.89 -13.46
C VAL A 177 -29.00 30.15 -14.37
N VAL A 178 -28.69 28.92 -14.77
CA VAL A 178 -29.54 28.10 -15.64
C VAL A 178 -30.89 27.80 -14.99
N TYR A 179 -30.91 27.35 -13.72
CA TYR A 179 -32.15 27.05 -13.01
C TYR A 179 -32.97 28.30 -12.68
N VAL A 180 -32.32 29.40 -12.31
CA VAL A 180 -33.01 30.69 -12.09
C VAL A 180 -33.63 31.18 -13.40
N ASN A 181 -32.91 31.10 -14.52
CA ASN A 181 -33.44 31.46 -15.84
C ASN A 181 -34.62 30.57 -16.24
N ALA A 182 -34.53 29.25 -15.98
CA ALA A 182 -35.66 28.34 -16.18
C ALA A 182 -36.86 28.71 -15.30
N GLY A 183 -36.64 29.27 -14.11
CA GLY A 183 -37.68 29.78 -13.23
C GLY A 183 -38.39 31.02 -13.78
N VAL A 184 -37.64 31.93 -14.43
CA VAL A 184 -38.20 33.09 -15.14
C VAL A 184 -39.14 32.63 -16.26
N GLU A 185 -38.76 31.58 -17.00
CA GLU A 185 -39.59 31.00 -18.06
C GLU A 185 -40.74 30.13 -17.51
N LEU A 186 -40.56 29.48 -16.36
CA LEU A 186 -41.61 28.72 -15.68
C LEU A 186 -42.80 29.62 -15.26
N ALA A 187 -42.52 30.89 -14.92
CA ALA A 187 -43.55 31.89 -14.69
C ALA A 187 -44.38 32.23 -15.95
N ARG A 188 -43.98 31.76 -17.13
CA ARG A 188 -44.61 32.05 -18.43
C ARG A 188 -45.34 30.87 -19.09
N ILE A 189 -45.22 29.62 -18.58
CA ILE A 189 -45.67 28.41 -19.30
C ILE A 189 -46.61 27.51 -18.47
N ASN A 190 -47.71 27.06 -19.09
CA ASN A 190 -48.80 26.27 -18.49
C ASN A 190 -48.66 24.73 -18.56
N SER A 191 -47.50 24.12 -18.89
CA SER A 191 -47.37 22.65 -18.83
C SER A 191 -45.95 22.09 -18.66
N LEU A 192 -45.88 20.91 -18.04
CA LEU A 192 -44.67 20.17 -17.62
C LEU A 192 -43.95 19.40 -18.75
N SER A 193 -44.52 19.31 -19.96
CA SER A 193 -43.96 18.50 -21.06
C SER A 193 -42.73 19.13 -21.75
N GLY A 194 -42.43 20.41 -21.49
CA GLY A 194 -41.24 21.10 -22.02
C GLY A 194 -39.94 20.84 -21.26
N LEU A 195 -39.98 20.17 -20.11
CA LEU A 195 -38.82 19.98 -19.22
C LEU A 195 -37.80 18.92 -19.70
N VAL A 196 -38.20 18.01 -20.59
CA VAL A 196 -37.33 16.96 -21.15
C VAL A 196 -37.09 17.24 -22.63
N SER A 197 -36.49 18.39 -22.93
CA SER A 197 -36.09 18.72 -24.31
C SER A 197 -34.70 18.13 -24.61
N ALA A 198 -34.45 17.74 -25.86
CA ALA A 198 -33.14 17.22 -26.29
C ALA A 198 -31.93 18.12 -25.89
N PRO A 199 -32.05 19.47 -25.91
CA PRO A 199 -31.00 20.36 -25.39
C PRO A 199 -30.67 20.17 -23.91
N VAL A 200 -31.65 19.83 -23.07
CA VAL A 200 -31.45 19.57 -21.63
C VAL A 200 -30.71 18.25 -21.45
N LEU A 201 -31.09 17.19 -22.18
CA LEU A 201 -30.41 15.89 -22.12
C LEU A 201 -28.96 15.96 -22.61
N VAL A 202 -28.69 16.71 -23.68
CA VAL A 202 -27.33 16.97 -24.17
C VAL A 202 -26.51 17.78 -23.16
N SER A 203 -27.11 18.78 -22.52
CA SER A 203 -26.45 19.57 -21.48
C SER A 203 -26.09 18.70 -20.27
N LEU A 204 -26.99 17.82 -19.83
CA LEU A 204 -26.76 16.87 -18.73
C LEU A 204 -25.65 15.85 -19.09
N ALA A 205 -25.62 15.36 -20.34
CA ALA A 205 -24.57 14.45 -20.82
C ALA A 205 -23.20 15.15 -20.91
N LEU A 206 -23.16 16.38 -21.45
CA LEU A 206 -21.94 17.20 -21.53
C LEU A 206 -21.38 17.51 -20.15
N LEU A 207 -22.24 17.78 -19.17
CA LEU A 207 -21.84 18.02 -17.78
C LEU A 207 -21.21 16.77 -17.12
N GLY A 208 -21.61 15.55 -17.51
CA GLY A 208 -20.96 14.31 -17.07
C GLY A 208 -19.61 14.03 -17.73
N VAL A 209 -19.44 14.43 -19.00
CA VAL A 209 -18.20 14.23 -19.77
C VAL A 209 -17.14 15.29 -19.47
N PHE A 210 -17.56 16.50 -19.11
CA PHE A 210 -16.69 17.66 -18.92
C PHE A 210 -15.56 17.45 -17.89
N PRO A 211 -15.77 16.84 -16.70
CA PRO A 211 -14.69 16.59 -15.75
C PRO A 211 -13.66 15.56 -16.25
N LEU A 212 -14.10 14.55 -16.99
CA LEU A 212 -13.22 13.55 -17.60
C LEU A 212 -12.35 14.21 -18.69
N VAL A 213 -12.96 15.07 -19.50
CA VAL A 213 -12.27 15.87 -20.51
C VAL A 213 -11.32 16.88 -19.86
N GLY A 214 -11.74 17.61 -18.83
CA GLY A 214 -10.90 18.55 -18.10
C GLY A 214 -9.68 17.88 -17.46
N ARG A 215 -9.87 16.73 -16.82
CA ARG A 215 -8.76 15.93 -16.28
C ARG A 215 -7.84 15.41 -17.38
N ALA A 216 -8.40 14.94 -18.50
CA ALA A 216 -7.63 14.50 -19.65
C ALA A 216 -6.79 15.64 -20.24
N ILE A 217 -7.36 16.84 -20.36
CA ILE A 217 -6.67 18.05 -20.84
C ILE A 217 -5.52 18.42 -19.91
N VAL A 218 -5.76 18.51 -18.59
CA VAL A 218 -4.70 18.86 -17.62
C VAL A 218 -3.57 17.83 -17.65
N ASN A 219 -3.89 16.54 -17.68
CA ASN A 219 -2.89 15.47 -17.79
C ASN A 219 -2.11 15.55 -19.11
N GLN A 220 -2.81 15.83 -20.22
CA GLN A 220 -2.20 15.99 -21.53
C GLN A 220 -1.30 17.24 -21.59
N MET A 221 -1.68 18.34 -20.93
CA MET A 221 -0.86 19.55 -20.82
C MET A 221 0.40 19.29 -19.99
N LYS A 222 0.28 18.64 -18.82
CA LYS A 222 1.45 18.25 -18.00
C LYS A 222 2.38 17.33 -18.78
N ARG A 223 1.83 16.33 -19.48
CA ARG A 223 2.56 15.43 -20.35
C ARG A 223 3.29 16.19 -21.46
N LYS A 224 2.57 17.04 -22.21
CA LYS A 224 3.15 17.85 -23.29
C LYS A 224 4.25 18.76 -22.76
N LYS A 225 4.11 19.34 -21.56
CA LYS A 225 5.15 20.18 -20.95
C LYS A 225 6.44 19.41 -20.71
N LEU A 226 6.34 18.20 -20.13
CA LEU A 226 7.50 17.33 -19.85
C LEU A 226 8.14 16.78 -21.14
N THR A 227 7.34 16.41 -22.13
CA THR A 227 7.84 15.84 -23.38
C THR A 227 8.16 16.88 -24.45
N LYS A 228 7.90 18.18 -24.24
CA LYS A 228 8.11 19.22 -25.25
C LYS A 228 9.56 19.31 -25.70
N GLN A 229 10.48 19.07 -24.77
CA GLN A 229 11.92 19.12 -25.01
C GLN A 229 12.48 17.87 -25.69
N TYR A 230 11.67 16.81 -25.83
CA TYR A 230 12.09 15.53 -26.39
C TYR A 230 11.27 15.22 -27.65
N PRO A 231 11.82 15.42 -28.86
CA PRO A 231 11.11 15.09 -30.08
C PRO A 231 10.83 13.58 -30.11
N ARG A 232 9.59 13.23 -30.46
CA ARG A 232 9.20 11.83 -30.59
C ARG A 232 9.71 11.29 -31.93
N PRO A 233 10.45 10.15 -31.95
CA PRO A 233 10.86 9.50 -33.19
C PRO A 233 9.68 9.11 -34.08
N GLU A 234 9.88 9.13 -35.41
CA GLU A 234 8.86 8.70 -36.40
C GLU A 234 8.59 7.19 -36.33
N SER A 235 9.64 6.41 -36.08
CA SER A 235 9.59 4.97 -35.86
C SER A 235 10.37 4.60 -34.61
N PHE A 236 10.13 3.40 -34.08
CA PHE A 236 10.81 2.90 -32.88
C PHE A 236 11.46 1.55 -33.19
N ASP A 237 12.69 1.38 -32.73
CA ASP A 237 13.43 0.12 -32.83
C ASP A 237 12.77 -0.98 -31.98
N ALA A 238 12.17 -0.62 -30.85
CA ALA A 238 11.53 -1.53 -29.91
C ALA A 238 10.19 -1.00 -29.37
N ASN A 239 9.31 -1.92 -28.97
CA ASN A 239 8.10 -1.59 -28.22
C ASN A 239 8.44 -1.24 -26.77
N VAL A 240 9.38 -1.97 -26.17
CA VAL A 240 9.80 -1.76 -24.79
C VAL A 240 11.29 -2.05 -24.63
N VAL A 241 11.96 -1.18 -23.89
CA VAL A 241 13.32 -1.40 -23.39
C VAL A 241 13.22 -1.63 -21.89
N VAL A 242 13.79 -2.73 -21.41
CA VAL A 242 13.89 -3.07 -20.00
C VAL A 242 15.34 -2.87 -19.55
N ILE A 243 15.55 -2.12 -18.47
CA ILE A 243 16.88 -1.83 -17.93
C ILE A 243 17.07 -2.60 -16.63
N GLY A 244 18.00 -3.55 -16.61
CA GLY A 244 18.28 -4.47 -15.52
C GLY A 244 17.72 -5.87 -15.79
N GLY A 245 18.59 -6.88 -15.74
CA GLY A 245 18.36 -8.32 -15.90
C GLY A 245 18.23 -9.07 -14.58
N GLY A 246 17.81 -8.40 -13.51
CA GLY A 246 17.32 -9.04 -12.27
C GLY A 246 15.86 -9.50 -12.37
N SER A 247 15.31 -10.08 -11.32
CA SER A 247 13.99 -10.76 -11.37
C SER A 247 12.84 -9.91 -11.92
N ALA A 248 12.76 -8.62 -11.58
CA ALA A 248 11.76 -7.72 -12.18
C ALA A 248 11.94 -7.57 -13.70
N GLY A 249 13.16 -7.33 -14.16
CA GLY A 249 13.43 -7.10 -15.56
C GLY A 249 13.31 -8.36 -16.41
N LEU A 250 13.74 -9.51 -15.87
CA LEU A 250 13.53 -10.83 -16.51
C LEU A 250 12.04 -11.13 -16.69
N VAL A 251 11.22 -10.94 -15.66
CA VAL A 251 9.76 -11.11 -15.77
C VAL A 251 9.18 -10.12 -16.80
N ALA A 252 9.61 -8.87 -16.78
CA ALA A 252 9.13 -7.87 -17.72
C ALA A 252 9.49 -8.21 -19.18
N ALA A 253 10.71 -8.69 -19.41
CA ALA A 253 11.19 -9.10 -20.72
C ALA A 253 10.41 -10.30 -21.26
N ILE A 254 10.15 -11.32 -20.42
CA ILE A 254 9.34 -12.49 -20.79
C ILE A 254 7.90 -12.08 -21.14
N ILE A 255 7.27 -11.20 -20.35
CA ILE A 255 5.92 -10.73 -20.63
C ILE A 255 5.88 -9.95 -21.96
N GLY A 256 6.88 -9.11 -22.22
CA GLY A 256 7.05 -8.39 -23.47
C GLY A 256 7.13 -9.32 -24.69
N ALA A 257 8.10 -10.24 -24.68
CA ALA A 257 8.31 -11.18 -25.78
C ALA A 257 7.13 -12.16 -25.95
N GLY A 258 6.55 -12.65 -24.84
CA GLY A 258 5.36 -13.49 -24.83
C GLY A 258 4.14 -12.80 -25.45
N SER A 259 4.03 -11.48 -25.29
CA SER A 259 3.01 -10.63 -25.93
C SER A 259 3.33 -10.29 -27.38
N LYS A 260 4.39 -10.88 -27.97
CA LYS A 260 4.90 -10.62 -29.32
C LYS A 260 5.36 -9.17 -29.54
N ALA A 261 5.66 -8.44 -28.47
CA ALA A 261 6.26 -7.12 -28.55
C ALA A 261 7.76 -7.26 -28.83
N LYS A 262 8.34 -6.35 -29.63
CA LYS A 262 9.79 -6.27 -29.77
C LYS A 262 10.38 -5.70 -28.49
N THR A 263 11.05 -6.56 -27.73
CA THR A 263 11.54 -6.28 -26.39
C THR A 263 13.06 -6.36 -26.36
N VAL A 264 13.69 -5.29 -25.88
CA VAL A 264 15.13 -5.23 -25.63
C VAL A 264 15.36 -5.24 -24.13
N LEU A 265 16.23 -6.12 -23.65
CA LEU A 265 16.67 -6.18 -22.26
C LEU A 265 18.14 -5.77 -22.19
N ILE A 266 18.45 -4.77 -21.37
CA ILE A 266 19.81 -4.28 -21.18
C ILE A 266 20.27 -4.66 -19.77
N GLU A 267 21.41 -5.36 -19.67
CA GLU A 267 22.05 -5.73 -18.40
C GLU A 267 23.54 -5.41 -18.48
N LYS A 268 24.11 -4.80 -17.43
CA LYS A 268 25.51 -4.39 -17.39
C LYS A 268 26.44 -5.44 -16.76
N ASP A 269 25.90 -6.24 -15.85
CA ASP A 269 26.56 -7.28 -15.06
C ASP A 269 26.03 -8.68 -15.44
N LYS A 270 25.95 -9.62 -14.49
CA LYS A 270 25.40 -10.96 -14.72
C LYS A 270 23.88 -10.96 -14.73
N MET A 271 23.30 -11.73 -15.65
CA MET A 271 21.86 -12.02 -15.65
C MET A 271 21.42 -12.73 -14.35
N GLY A 272 20.13 -12.61 -14.02
CA GLY A 272 19.55 -13.11 -12.76
C GLY A 272 19.63 -12.12 -11.61
N GLY A 273 20.47 -11.06 -11.75
CA GLY A 273 20.61 -9.98 -10.77
C GLY A 273 21.06 -10.46 -9.40
N ASP A 274 20.69 -9.70 -8.37
CA ASP A 274 21.04 -10.01 -6.98
C ASP A 274 20.42 -11.33 -6.50
N CYS A 275 19.14 -11.59 -6.76
CA CYS A 275 18.43 -12.76 -6.25
C CYS A 275 19.15 -14.10 -6.52
N LEU A 276 19.60 -14.30 -7.77
CA LEU A 276 20.35 -15.49 -8.18
C LEU A 276 21.80 -15.44 -7.71
N ASN A 277 22.51 -14.32 -7.96
CA ASN A 277 23.97 -14.29 -7.87
C ASN A 277 24.49 -13.97 -6.47
N THR A 278 23.79 -13.10 -5.71
CA THR A 278 24.30 -12.54 -4.44
C THR A 278 23.28 -12.46 -3.31
N GLY A 279 22.05 -12.91 -3.54
CA GLY A 279 20.93 -12.69 -2.64
C GLY A 279 20.31 -13.98 -2.13
N CYS A 280 19.12 -14.29 -2.64
CA CYS A 280 18.24 -15.32 -2.07
C CYS A 280 18.81 -16.73 -2.25
N VAL A 281 19.20 -17.10 -3.47
CA VAL A 281 19.72 -18.45 -3.75
C VAL A 281 20.97 -18.78 -2.91
N PRO A 282 22.01 -17.92 -2.88
CA PRO A 282 23.18 -18.22 -2.07
C PRO A 282 22.88 -18.22 -0.56
N SER A 283 22.10 -17.26 -0.05
CA SER A 283 21.82 -17.20 1.39
C SER A 283 21.02 -18.41 1.86
N LYS A 284 19.98 -18.84 1.12
CA LYS A 284 19.16 -19.98 1.50
C LYS A 284 19.94 -21.30 1.41
N THR A 285 20.88 -21.39 0.47
CA THR A 285 21.79 -22.54 0.37
C THR A 285 22.74 -22.62 1.57
N LEU A 286 23.34 -21.49 1.97
CA LEU A 286 24.23 -21.41 3.13
C LEU A 286 23.49 -21.71 4.45
N ILE A 287 22.30 -21.09 4.62
CA ILE A 287 21.43 -21.32 5.79
C ILE A 287 21.10 -22.80 5.92
N ARG A 288 20.84 -23.51 4.82
CA ARG A 288 20.55 -24.95 4.89
C ARG A 288 21.76 -25.75 5.40
N SER A 289 22.97 -25.44 4.94
CA SER A 289 24.19 -26.08 5.46
C SER A 289 24.40 -25.79 6.96
N GLY A 290 24.21 -24.55 7.39
CA GLY A 290 24.24 -24.19 8.81
C GLY A 290 23.18 -24.95 9.63
N ARG A 291 21.96 -25.07 9.12
CA ARG A 291 20.86 -25.80 9.79
C ARG A 291 21.20 -27.27 10.01
N ILE A 292 21.91 -27.93 9.10
CA ILE A 292 22.40 -29.30 9.31
C ILE A 292 23.37 -29.37 10.51
N MET A 293 24.31 -28.43 10.62
CA MET A 293 25.21 -28.37 11.78
C MET A 293 24.46 -28.08 13.09
N SER A 294 23.38 -27.30 13.04
CA SER A 294 22.49 -27.11 14.20
C SER A 294 21.83 -28.42 14.64
N TYR A 295 21.36 -29.25 13.71
CA TYR A 295 20.79 -30.56 14.05
C TYR A 295 21.83 -31.54 14.59
N ILE A 296 23.05 -31.55 14.03
CA ILE A 296 24.14 -32.40 14.55
C ILE A 296 24.48 -32.01 15.99
N ARG A 297 24.54 -30.71 16.31
CA ARG A 297 24.75 -30.25 17.71
C ARG A 297 23.60 -30.59 18.66
N ARG A 298 22.39 -30.79 18.13
CA ARG A 298 21.18 -31.13 18.88
C ARG A 298 20.85 -32.62 18.82
N ALA A 299 21.75 -33.45 18.28
CA ALA A 299 21.46 -34.86 17.99
C ALA A 299 21.05 -35.66 19.24
N GLU A 300 21.58 -35.31 20.41
CA GLU A 300 21.20 -35.91 21.70
C GLU A 300 19.72 -35.69 22.04
N GLU A 301 19.10 -34.57 21.61
CA GLU A 301 17.66 -34.32 21.75
C GLU A 301 16.83 -35.41 21.04
N PHE A 302 17.43 -36.09 20.05
CA PHE A 302 16.82 -37.15 19.24
C PHE A 302 17.36 -38.54 19.59
N GLY A 303 18.10 -38.69 20.70
CA GLY A 303 18.65 -39.97 21.14
C GLY A 303 19.84 -40.46 20.31
N LEU A 304 20.47 -39.58 19.53
CA LEU A 304 21.69 -39.89 18.78
C LEU A 304 22.91 -39.43 19.59
N VAL A 305 23.71 -40.39 20.05
CA VAL A 305 24.89 -40.16 20.89
C VAL A 305 26.15 -40.05 20.03
N ASP A 306 27.12 -39.24 20.46
CA ASP A 306 28.43 -39.02 19.81
C ASP A 306 28.36 -38.48 18.36
N ALA A 307 27.26 -37.83 17.99
CA ALA A 307 27.13 -37.19 16.68
C ALA A 307 28.03 -35.95 16.59
N SER A 308 28.94 -35.93 15.62
CA SER A 308 29.81 -34.78 15.34
C SER A 308 30.09 -34.65 13.85
N ALA A 309 30.41 -33.43 13.41
CA ALA A 309 30.85 -33.16 12.05
C ALA A 309 31.82 -31.98 12.03
N GLN A 310 32.79 -32.03 11.11
CA GLN A 310 33.70 -30.93 10.83
C GLN A 310 33.21 -30.15 9.62
N VAL A 311 33.20 -28.82 9.73
CA VAL A 311 32.82 -27.93 8.63
C VAL A 311 34.03 -27.68 7.74
N ASP A 312 33.97 -28.16 6.50
CA ASP A 312 34.79 -27.66 5.40
C ASP A 312 34.07 -26.46 4.76
N PHE A 313 34.49 -25.26 5.14
CA PHE A 313 33.83 -24.04 4.69
C PHE A 313 34.05 -23.75 3.20
N ALA A 314 35.19 -24.15 2.63
CA ALA A 314 35.44 -24.02 1.20
C ALA A 314 34.45 -24.88 0.42
N ALA A 315 34.26 -26.15 0.82
CA ALA A 315 33.27 -27.03 0.22
C ALA A 315 31.82 -26.54 0.40
N VAL A 316 31.48 -25.91 1.54
CA VAL A 316 30.17 -25.26 1.74
C VAL A 316 29.96 -24.13 0.73
N MET A 317 30.99 -23.30 0.50
CA MET A 317 30.90 -22.21 -0.47
C MET A 317 30.92 -22.71 -1.92
N GLU A 318 31.62 -23.80 -2.22
CA GLU A 318 31.54 -24.48 -3.53
C GLU A 318 30.13 -25.01 -3.81
N ARG A 319 29.47 -25.60 -2.81
CA ARG A 319 28.06 -26.00 -2.92
C ARG A 319 27.18 -24.80 -3.25
N VAL A 320 27.38 -23.65 -2.60
CA VAL A 320 26.63 -22.42 -2.92
C VAL A 320 26.82 -22.05 -4.39
N GLN A 321 28.06 -22.03 -4.88
CA GLN A 321 28.35 -21.70 -6.29
C GLN A 321 27.76 -22.72 -7.26
N SER A 322 27.81 -24.02 -6.93
CA SER A 322 27.23 -25.10 -7.74
C SER A 322 25.71 -24.95 -7.88
N VAL A 323 24.99 -24.58 -6.81
CA VAL A 323 23.55 -24.32 -6.87
C VAL A 323 23.24 -23.11 -7.77
N ILE A 324 24.02 -22.03 -7.68
CA ILE A 324 23.88 -20.87 -8.58
C ILE A 324 24.07 -21.30 -10.03
N GLN A 325 25.17 -22.01 -10.35
CA GLN A 325 25.47 -22.49 -11.70
C GLN A 325 24.40 -23.42 -12.26
N THR A 326 23.73 -24.19 -11.40
CA THR A 326 22.64 -25.09 -11.82
C THR A 326 21.39 -24.30 -12.24
N ILE A 327 21.13 -23.15 -11.59
CA ILE A 327 19.94 -22.32 -11.84
C ILE A 327 20.20 -21.28 -12.94
N GLU A 328 21.43 -20.77 -13.05
CA GLU A 328 21.87 -19.74 -14.01
C GLU A 328 21.38 -19.93 -15.45
N PRO A 329 21.36 -21.16 -16.04
CA PRO A 329 20.82 -21.38 -17.37
C PRO A 329 19.37 -20.91 -17.55
N HIS A 330 18.56 -20.89 -16.49
CA HIS A 330 17.18 -20.43 -16.54
C HIS A 330 17.05 -18.90 -16.74
N ASP A 331 18.05 -18.15 -16.29
CA ASP A 331 18.11 -16.69 -16.35
C ASP A 331 19.08 -16.18 -17.44
N SER A 332 19.70 -17.10 -18.19
CA SER A 332 20.75 -16.81 -19.18
C SER A 332 20.30 -15.97 -20.39
N VAL A 333 21.28 -15.31 -21.02
CA VAL A 333 21.09 -14.57 -22.29
C VAL A 333 20.55 -15.51 -23.37
N GLU A 334 21.08 -16.72 -23.47
CA GLU A 334 20.68 -17.74 -24.45
C GLU A 334 19.20 -18.09 -24.32
N ARG A 335 18.73 -18.31 -23.08
CA ARG A 335 17.33 -18.60 -22.83
C ARG A 335 16.43 -17.43 -23.22
N PHE A 336 16.77 -16.22 -22.80
CA PHE A 336 15.95 -15.04 -23.09
C PHE A 336 15.92 -14.72 -24.59
N THR A 337 17.05 -14.90 -25.28
CA THR A 337 17.14 -14.79 -26.74
C THR A 337 16.25 -15.84 -27.42
N SER A 338 16.26 -17.09 -26.94
CA SER A 338 15.38 -18.15 -27.48
C SER A 338 13.88 -17.86 -27.30
N LEU A 339 13.53 -17.03 -26.31
CA LEU A 339 12.16 -16.60 -26.05
C LEU A 339 11.76 -15.36 -26.88
N GLY A 340 12.68 -14.79 -27.67
CA GLY A 340 12.43 -13.63 -28.54
C GLY A 340 12.78 -12.28 -27.92
N VAL A 341 13.53 -12.25 -26.82
CA VAL A 341 14.08 -11.02 -26.23
C VAL A 341 15.42 -10.69 -26.89
N GLU A 342 15.62 -9.43 -27.27
CA GLU A 342 16.95 -8.96 -27.65
C GLU A 342 17.74 -8.58 -26.39
N CYS A 343 18.69 -9.42 -25.99
CA CYS A 343 19.56 -9.15 -24.84
C CYS A 343 20.78 -8.34 -25.28
N VAL A 344 21.03 -7.22 -24.60
CA VAL A 344 22.17 -6.33 -24.85
C VAL A 344 22.98 -6.21 -23.56
N GLN A 345 24.25 -6.60 -23.63
CA GLN A 345 25.18 -6.42 -22.51
C GLN A 345 25.75 -4.99 -22.54
N GLY A 346 25.63 -4.27 -21.43
CA GLY A 346 26.26 -2.96 -21.24
C GLY A 346 25.48 -2.04 -20.31
N GLU A 347 26.08 -0.89 -20.01
CA GLU A 347 25.45 0.13 -19.17
C GLU A 347 24.44 0.97 -19.98
N ALA A 348 23.21 1.02 -19.50
CA ALA A 348 22.15 1.82 -20.11
C ALA A 348 22.25 3.28 -19.69
N PHE A 349 21.95 4.21 -20.59
CA PHE A 349 21.76 5.63 -20.28
C PHE A 349 20.49 6.15 -20.96
N ILE A 350 19.52 6.65 -20.19
CA ILE A 350 18.27 7.20 -20.70
C ILE A 350 18.53 8.62 -21.20
N LYS A 351 18.70 8.78 -22.52
CA LYS A 351 18.93 10.09 -23.15
C LYS A 351 17.66 10.94 -23.20
N SER A 352 16.53 10.27 -23.39
CA SER A 352 15.21 10.90 -23.47
C SER A 352 14.14 9.87 -23.11
N PRO A 353 12.87 10.27 -22.94
CA PRO A 353 11.79 9.32 -22.74
C PRO A 353 11.64 8.28 -23.87
N TYR A 354 12.28 8.48 -25.02
CA TYR A 354 12.15 7.62 -26.19
C TYR A 354 13.45 6.93 -26.59
N GLU A 355 14.57 7.21 -25.94
CA GLU A 355 15.90 6.78 -26.37
C GLU A 355 16.71 6.29 -25.18
N VAL A 356 17.25 5.08 -25.31
CA VAL A 356 18.18 4.49 -24.35
C VAL A 356 19.47 4.16 -25.10
N ALA A 357 20.60 4.65 -24.59
CA ALA A 357 21.92 4.35 -25.13
C ALA A 357 22.60 3.23 -24.35
N VAL A 358 23.38 2.41 -25.06
CA VAL A 358 24.26 1.38 -24.50
C VAL A 358 25.57 1.44 -25.27
N GLY A 359 26.61 2.01 -24.64
CA GLY A 359 27.83 2.41 -25.36
C GLY A 359 27.52 3.36 -26.52
N GLU A 360 27.97 3.03 -27.72
CA GLU A 360 27.72 3.84 -28.94
C GLU A 360 26.34 3.61 -29.54
N ARG A 361 25.67 2.51 -29.18
CA ARG A 361 24.35 2.16 -29.72
C ARG A 361 23.27 2.98 -29.03
N THR A 362 22.40 3.62 -29.80
CA THR A 362 21.17 4.25 -29.30
C THR A 362 19.96 3.46 -29.80
N ILE A 363 19.05 3.13 -28.89
CA ILE A 363 17.85 2.32 -29.16
C ILE A 363 16.63 3.21 -28.93
N THR A 364 15.83 3.40 -29.97
CA THR A 364 14.54 4.11 -29.87
C THR A 364 13.44 3.17 -29.38
N THR A 365 12.64 3.59 -28.42
CA THR A 365 11.58 2.76 -27.83
C THR A 365 10.31 3.53 -27.50
N ARG A 366 9.17 2.83 -27.57
CA ARG A 366 7.88 3.40 -27.14
C ARG A 366 7.78 3.52 -25.62
N SER A 367 8.37 2.60 -24.87
CA SER A 367 8.33 2.59 -23.40
C SER A 367 9.62 2.06 -22.79
N ILE A 368 9.92 2.51 -21.58
CA ILE A 368 11.08 2.11 -20.80
C ILE A 368 10.59 1.54 -19.47
N ILE A 369 11.10 0.37 -19.08
CA ILE A 369 10.88 -0.23 -17.75
C ILE A 369 12.22 -0.21 -17.02
N VAL A 370 12.30 0.54 -15.93
CA VAL A 370 13.47 0.63 -15.06
C VAL A 370 13.36 -0.45 -13.98
N ALA A 371 14.25 -1.43 -14.01
CA ALA A 371 14.33 -2.56 -13.11
C ALA A 371 15.76 -2.74 -12.56
N THR A 372 16.45 -1.62 -12.30
CA THR A 372 17.88 -1.54 -11.92
C THR A 372 18.20 -2.04 -10.51
N GLY A 373 17.19 -2.47 -9.75
CA GLY A 373 17.37 -3.07 -8.43
C GLY A 373 17.89 -2.11 -7.36
N ALA A 374 18.62 -2.66 -6.40
CA ALA A 374 19.28 -1.92 -5.32
C ALA A 374 20.66 -2.52 -5.03
N ARG A 375 21.45 -1.81 -4.21
CA ARG A 375 22.78 -2.22 -3.74
C ARG A 375 22.88 -2.11 -2.22
N PRO A 376 23.83 -2.79 -1.56
CA PRO A 376 24.05 -2.64 -0.11
C PRO A 376 24.27 -1.18 0.29
N LEU A 377 23.62 -0.76 1.38
CA LEU A 377 23.85 0.55 1.98
C LEU A 377 25.08 0.48 2.90
N ILE A 378 26.09 1.30 2.60
CA ILE A 378 27.31 1.40 3.42
C ILE A 378 27.17 2.60 4.35
N PRO A 379 27.24 2.41 5.68
CA PRO A 379 27.15 3.51 6.63
C PRO A 379 28.46 4.32 6.63
N GLU A 380 28.34 5.63 6.76
CA GLU A 380 29.48 6.54 6.88
C GLU A 380 30.08 6.44 8.29
N VAL A 381 31.07 5.55 8.47
CA VAL A 381 31.78 5.35 9.74
C VAL A 381 33.28 5.35 9.48
N SER A 382 34.01 6.17 10.25
CA SER A 382 35.47 6.30 10.11
C SER A 382 36.17 4.94 10.25
N GLY A 383 37.10 4.68 9.32
CA GLY A 383 37.91 3.46 9.26
C GLY A 383 37.19 2.21 8.72
N LEU A 384 35.88 2.27 8.40
CA LEU A 384 35.14 1.09 7.90
C LEU A 384 35.71 0.60 6.56
N GLU A 385 36.04 1.51 5.64
CA GLU A 385 36.59 1.17 4.32
C GLU A 385 37.90 0.38 4.43
N ASP A 386 38.77 0.76 5.36
CA ASP A 386 40.07 0.12 5.60
C ASP A 386 39.96 -1.31 6.17
N THR A 387 38.77 -1.72 6.63
CA THR A 387 38.57 -3.06 7.18
C THR A 387 38.50 -4.16 6.12
N GLY A 388 38.27 -3.81 4.85
CA GLY A 388 37.94 -4.77 3.79
C GLY A 388 36.57 -5.41 4.00
N TYR A 389 35.59 -4.64 4.45
CA TYR A 389 34.26 -5.11 4.84
C TYR A 389 33.59 -5.97 3.75
N LEU A 390 32.78 -6.91 4.22
CA LEU A 390 31.92 -7.73 3.40
C LEU A 390 30.53 -7.10 3.33
N THR A 391 29.83 -7.38 2.26
CA THR A 391 28.41 -7.06 2.08
C THR A 391 27.67 -8.32 1.65
N SER A 392 26.35 -8.22 1.51
CA SER A 392 25.57 -9.26 0.82
C SER A 392 26.06 -9.55 -0.59
N ASP A 393 26.82 -8.66 -1.23
CA ASP A 393 27.32 -8.92 -2.59
C ASP A 393 28.67 -9.64 -2.60
N THR A 394 29.49 -9.45 -1.57
CA THR A 394 30.89 -9.91 -1.56
C THR A 394 31.15 -11.12 -0.67
N ILE A 395 30.27 -11.41 0.29
CA ILE A 395 30.46 -12.49 1.28
C ILE A 395 30.64 -13.89 0.65
N TRP A 396 30.05 -14.12 -0.53
CA TRP A 396 30.07 -15.40 -1.23
C TRP A 396 31.44 -15.80 -1.80
N ARG A 397 32.40 -14.88 -1.76
CA ARG A 397 33.78 -15.09 -2.21
C ARG A 397 34.69 -15.65 -1.12
N LEU A 398 34.22 -15.69 0.14
CA LEU A 398 35.01 -16.25 1.22
C LEU A 398 35.33 -17.74 0.95
N ARG A 399 36.52 -18.14 1.37
CA ARG A 399 36.99 -19.53 1.35
C ARG A 399 37.43 -20.03 2.71
N GLU A 400 37.66 -19.12 3.65
CA GLU A 400 37.94 -19.42 5.04
C GLU A 400 36.80 -18.90 5.92
N LEU A 401 36.40 -19.71 6.91
CA LEU A 401 35.41 -19.31 7.90
C LEU A 401 36.05 -18.32 8.87
N PRO A 402 35.55 -17.07 8.98
CA PRO A 402 36.08 -16.13 9.96
C PRO A 402 35.83 -16.65 11.38
N LYS A 403 36.86 -16.66 12.24
CA LYS A 403 36.69 -17.10 13.63
C LYS A 403 35.78 -16.14 14.39
N ARG A 404 35.95 -14.83 14.19
CA ARG A 404 35.06 -13.78 14.70
C ARG A 404 34.45 -12.98 13.57
N LEU A 405 33.12 -13.03 13.47
CA LEU A 405 32.35 -12.26 12.49
C LEU A 405 31.54 -11.18 13.20
N LEU A 406 31.81 -9.93 12.87
CA LEU A 406 30.96 -8.80 13.25
C LEU A 406 29.89 -8.59 12.18
N VAL A 407 28.62 -8.58 12.55
CA VAL A 407 27.51 -8.28 11.65
C VAL A 407 26.92 -6.91 12.02
N VAL A 408 27.04 -5.94 11.11
CA VAL A 408 26.46 -4.61 11.25
C VAL A 408 25.10 -4.59 10.57
N GLY A 409 24.04 -4.46 11.36
CA GLY A 409 22.66 -4.48 10.88
C GLY A 409 21.90 -5.72 11.36
N ALA A 410 20.74 -5.48 11.95
CA ALA A 410 19.82 -6.48 12.47
C ALA A 410 18.49 -6.53 11.69
N GLY A 411 18.53 -6.17 10.41
CA GLY A 411 17.48 -6.52 9.46
C GLY A 411 17.49 -8.00 9.07
N PRO A 412 16.56 -8.45 8.21
CA PRO A 412 16.44 -9.86 7.81
C PRO A 412 17.74 -10.49 7.29
N ILE A 413 18.46 -9.80 6.40
CA ILE A 413 19.75 -10.27 5.83
C ILE A 413 20.79 -10.48 6.93
N GLY A 414 20.91 -9.51 7.84
CA GLY A 414 21.86 -9.58 8.96
C GLY A 414 21.54 -10.75 9.88
N CYS A 415 20.27 -10.94 10.24
CA CYS A 415 19.84 -12.06 11.08
C CYS A 415 20.07 -13.43 10.41
N GLU A 416 19.69 -13.59 9.13
CA GLU A 416 19.91 -14.82 8.38
C GLU A 416 21.40 -15.22 8.34
N LEU A 417 22.28 -14.27 8.00
CA LEU A 417 23.70 -14.54 7.87
C LEU A 417 24.40 -14.68 9.22
N ALA A 418 24.00 -13.92 10.24
CA ALA A 418 24.51 -14.07 11.60
C ALA A 418 24.29 -15.50 12.10
N GLN A 419 23.08 -16.03 11.95
CA GLN A 419 22.78 -17.39 12.40
C GLN A 419 23.45 -18.47 11.54
N ALA A 420 23.48 -18.30 10.22
CA ALA A 420 24.16 -19.26 9.35
C ALA A 420 25.66 -19.40 9.68
N PHE A 421 26.36 -18.28 9.88
CA PHE A 421 27.79 -18.29 10.23
C PHE A 421 28.04 -18.81 11.65
N SER A 422 27.21 -18.44 12.63
CA SER A 422 27.26 -19.05 13.97
C SER A 422 27.10 -20.56 13.88
N HIS A 423 26.13 -21.03 13.09
CA HIS A 423 25.89 -22.46 12.96
C HIS A 423 27.03 -23.21 12.27
N LEU A 424 27.80 -22.55 11.40
CA LEU A 424 28.98 -23.10 10.75
C LEU A 424 30.24 -23.03 11.64
N GLY A 425 30.20 -22.30 12.76
CA GLY A 425 31.25 -22.28 13.79
C GLY A 425 31.92 -20.93 14.05
N SER A 426 31.47 -19.83 13.42
CA SER A 426 31.97 -18.49 13.74
C SER A 426 31.46 -18.00 15.09
N GLN A 427 32.28 -17.28 15.84
CA GLN A 427 31.83 -16.43 16.94
C GLN A 427 31.21 -15.16 16.35
N VAL A 428 29.90 -15.02 16.45
CA VAL A 428 29.16 -13.91 15.82
C VAL A 428 28.73 -12.88 16.84
N THR A 429 29.06 -11.61 16.56
CA THR A 429 28.50 -10.45 17.27
C THR A 429 27.71 -9.60 16.29
N GLN A 430 26.42 -9.40 16.56
CA GLN A 430 25.54 -8.57 15.74
C GLN A 430 25.28 -7.24 16.43
N VAL A 431 25.47 -6.13 15.72
CA VAL A 431 25.31 -4.77 16.24
C VAL A 431 24.29 -4.01 15.39
N ASP A 432 23.34 -3.34 16.04
CA ASP A 432 22.38 -2.45 15.39
C ASP A 432 21.99 -1.28 16.32
N MET A 433 21.66 -0.13 15.72
CA MET A 433 21.23 1.06 16.46
C MET A 433 19.78 0.97 16.93
N ALA A 434 18.94 0.20 16.25
CA ALA A 434 17.56 -0.02 16.62
C ALA A 434 17.48 -0.78 17.95
N GLU A 435 16.42 -0.56 18.71
CA GLU A 435 16.25 -1.16 20.04
C GLU A 435 16.17 -2.69 20.03
N ARG A 436 15.84 -3.29 18.87
CA ARG A 436 15.62 -4.73 18.70
C ARG A 436 15.94 -5.19 17.28
N ILE A 437 16.23 -6.49 17.14
CA ILE A 437 16.40 -7.11 15.83
C ILE A 437 15.06 -7.15 15.08
N MET A 438 15.13 -7.15 13.74
CA MET A 438 13.97 -7.10 12.84
C MET A 438 12.93 -6.06 13.29
N PRO A 439 13.29 -4.77 13.38
CA PRO A 439 12.47 -3.74 14.03
C PRO A 439 11.10 -3.49 13.36
N ARG A 440 10.91 -4.01 12.13
CA ARG A 440 9.63 -3.98 11.40
C ARG A 440 8.63 -5.06 11.83
N GLU A 441 9.06 -6.05 12.62
CA GLU A 441 8.17 -7.09 13.16
C GLU A 441 7.64 -6.68 14.53
N ASP A 442 6.69 -7.43 15.12
CA ASP A 442 6.20 -7.16 16.47
C ASP A 442 7.22 -7.56 17.55
N ALA A 443 7.13 -6.98 18.75
CA ALA A 443 8.17 -7.11 19.80
C ALA A 443 8.45 -8.55 20.20
N GLU A 444 7.39 -9.35 20.33
CA GLU A 444 7.44 -10.77 20.66
C GLU A 444 8.03 -11.63 19.53
N VAL A 445 7.94 -11.18 18.27
CA VAL A 445 8.59 -11.85 17.13
C VAL A 445 10.09 -11.65 17.21
N SER A 446 10.53 -10.40 17.42
CA SER A 446 11.95 -10.07 17.65
C SER A 446 12.50 -10.87 18.84
N ALA A 447 11.78 -10.89 19.96
CA ALA A 447 12.21 -11.58 21.18
C ALA A 447 12.38 -13.08 20.98
N ALA A 448 11.47 -13.75 20.28
CA ALA A 448 11.55 -15.18 20.01
C ALA A 448 12.82 -15.56 19.23
N VAL A 449 13.22 -14.73 18.24
CA VAL A 449 14.44 -14.94 17.48
C VAL A 449 15.68 -14.57 18.30
N THR A 450 15.66 -13.48 19.08
CA THR A 450 16.77 -13.12 19.98
C THR A 450 17.09 -14.23 20.98
N THR A 451 16.07 -14.79 21.65
CA THR A 451 16.27 -15.92 22.58
C THR A 451 16.92 -17.12 21.89
N ARG A 452 16.59 -17.36 20.62
CA ARG A 452 17.22 -18.45 19.87
C ARG A 452 18.64 -18.12 19.45
N PHE A 453 18.92 -16.87 19.08
CA PHE A 453 20.26 -16.39 18.76
C PHE A 453 21.21 -16.52 19.95
N GLU A 454 20.77 -16.15 21.15
CA GLU A 454 21.54 -16.31 22.38
C GLU A 454 21.86 -17.78 22.68
N LYS A 455 20.89 -18.69 22.47
CA LYS A 455 21.11 -20.15 22.58
C LYS A 455 22.07 -20.68 21.52
N ASP A 456 22.09 -20.09 20.33
CA ASP A 456 23.05 -20.39 19.27
C ASP A 456 24.41 -19.68 19.47
N GLY A 457 24.62 -18.99 20.60
CA GLY A 457 25.88 -18.34 20.97
C GLY A 457 26.16 -17.01 20.26
N ILE A 458 25.14 -16.40 19.65
CA ILE A 458 25.26 -15.12 18.97
C ILE A 458 25.14 -13.99 20.00
N THR A 459 26.10 -13.07 20.02
CA THR A 459 26.03 -11.87 20.86
C THR A 459 25.23 -10.79 20.13
N VAL A 460 24.08 -10.40 20.68
CA VAL A 460 23.19 -9.40 20.07
C VAL A 460 23.31 -8.07 20.83
N LEU A 461 23.78 -7.02 20.14
CA LEU A 461 23.99 -5.67 20.67
C LEU A 461 23.09 -4.67 19.93
N THR A 462 21.81 -4.64 20.30
CA THR A 462 20.83 -3.65 19.82
C THR A 462 20.94 -2.35 20.63
N GLY A 463 20.47 -1.23 20.08
CA GLY A 463 20.62 0.08 20.71
C GLY A 463 22.08 0.57 20.76
N HIS A 464 22.95 0.05 19.90
CA HIS A 464 24.37 0.41 19.82
C HIS A 464 24.70 1.10 18.49
N SER A 465 25.36 2.25 18.57
CA SER A 465 25.85 3.02 17.41
C SER A 465 27.32 2.71 17.15
N LEU A 466 27.70 2.59 15.88
CA LEU A 466 29.09 2.49 15.46
C LEU A 466 29.78 3.84 15.56
N ARG A 467 30.99 3.89 16.11
CA ARG A 467 31.78 5.13 16.23
C ARG A 467 32.96 5.17 15.27
N ARG A 468 33.83 4.16 15.35
CA ARG A 468 35.02 4.06 14.50
C ARG A 468 35.51 2.62 14.43
N PHE A 469 36.10 2.29 13.30
CA PHE A 469 36.88 1.08 13.09
C PHE A 469 38.37 1.43 13.12
N PHE A 470 39.18 0.55 13.69
CA PHE A 470 40.63 0.75 13.79
C PHE A 470 41.36 -0.58 13.95
N VAL A 471 42.66 -0.57 13.70
CA VAL A 471 43.55 -1.71 13.91
C VAL A 471 44.48 -1.40 15.08
N GLU A 472 44.57 -2.31 16.03
CA GLU A 472 45.43 -2.18 17.21
C GLU A 472 46.16 -3.50 17.45
N HIS A 473 47.50 -3.47 17.54
CA HIS A 473 48.35 -4.68 17.64
C HIS A 473 48.06 -5.75 16.56
N GLY A 474 47.72 -5.32 15.34
CA GLY A 474 47.36 -6.22 14.23
C GLY A 474 45.94 -6.79 14.29
N GLN A 475 45.17 -6.47 15.33
CA GLN A 475 43.79 -6.90 15.51
C GLN A 475 42.81 -5.83 15.04
N LYS A 476 41.83 -6.18 14.18
CA LYS A 476 40.75 -5.28 13.80
C LYS A 476 39.75 -5.14 14.95
N LYS A 477 39.35 -3.89 15.24
CA LYS A 477 38.45 -3.53 16.32
C LYS A 477 37.41 -2.50 15.87
N VAL A 478 36.25 -2.52 16.52
CA VAL A 478 35.21 -1.49 16.37
C VAL A 478 34.87 -0.92 17.74
N GLU A 479 34.70 0.39 17.78
CA GLU A 479 34.16 1.09 18.93
C GLU A 479 32.65 1.29 18.73
N VAL A 480 31.85 0.77 19.66
CA VAL A 480 30.40 0.90 19.68
C VAL A 480 29.95 1.63 20.93
N SER A 481 28.87 2.40 20.85
CA SER A 481 28.34 3.10 22.01
C SER A 481 26.83 2.94 22.18
N SER A 482 26.40 2.80 23.43
CA SER A 482 24.99 2.78 23.84
C SER A 482 24.85 3.62 25.10
N ASN A 483 23.90 4.55 25.13
CA ASN A 483 23.62 5.43 26.29
C ASN A 483 24.86 6.16 26.86
N GLY A 484 25.84 6.50 26.01
CA GLY A 484 27.07 7.19 26.42
C GLY A 484 28.18 6.26 26.93
N GLU A 485 27.91 4.97 27.11
CA GLU A 485 28.94 3.96 27.41
C GLU A 485 29.55 3.44 26.11
N THR A 486 30.87 3.35 26.08
CA THR A 486 31.63 2.86 24.93
C THR A 486 32.16 1.46 25.21
N ARG A 487 32.05 0.58 24.22
CA ARG A 487 32.61 -0.78 24.23
C ARG A 487 33.45 -0.99 22.97
N VAL A 488 34.55 -1.73 23.11
CA VAL A 488 35.41 -2.12 21.99
C VAL A 488 35.22 -3.60 21.71
N LEU A 489 34.94 -3.93 20.45
CA LEU A 489 34.72 -5.30 20.00
C LEU A 489 35.82 -5.68 19.01
N GLU A 490 36.39 -6.87 19.17
CA GLU A 490 37.36 -7.42 18.23
C GLU A 490 36.69 -8.31 17.20
N PHE A 491 37.15 -8.27 15.96
CA PHE A 491 36.61 -9.09 14.88
C PHE A 491 37.68 -9.42 13.83
N ASP A 492 37.48 -10.48 13.05
CA ASP A 492 38.38 -10.83 11.94
C ASP A 492 37.81 -10.33 10.60
N GLN A 493 36.49 -10.47 10.44
CA GLN A 493 35.72 -9.95 9.31
C GLN A 493 34.49 -9.19 9.81
N VAL A 494 34.08 -8.17 9.04
CA VAL A 494 32.85 -7.42 9.27
C VAL A 494 31.92 -7.56 8.06
N LEU A 495 30.66 -7.90 8.30
CA LEU A 495 29.59 -7.93 7.32
C LEU A 495 28.67 -6.73 7.53
N VAL A 496 28.56 -5.88 6.52
CA VAL A 496 27.64 -4.74 6.50
C VAL A 496 26.32 -5.16 5.86
N ALA A 497 25.26 -5.17 6.66
CA ALA A 497 23.88 -5.50 6.31
C ALA A 497 22.90 -4.43 6.83
N ALA A 498 23.29 -3.15 6.71
CA ALA A 498 22.56 -1.99 7.26
C ALA A 498 21.33 -1.56 6.45
N GLY A 499 21.08 -2.18 5.28
CA GLY A 499 19.98 -1.85 4.39
C GLY A 499 20.38 -1.93 2.92
N ARG A 500 19.48 -1.50 2.04
CA ARG A 500 19.72 -1.44 0.60
C ARG A 500 19.36 -0.06 0.05
N LYS A 501 20.22 0.48 -0.80
CA LYS A 501 20.04 1.75 -1.53
C LYS A 501 19.56 1.45 -2.96
N PRO A 502 18.41 1.99 -3.41
CA PRO A 502 17.96 1.87 -4.79
C PRO A 502 19.00 2.36 -5.81
N ASN A 503 19.07 1.71 -6.97
CA ASN A 503 19.96 2.11 -8.07
C ASN A 503 19.25 3.10 -9.00
N THR A 504 19.28 4.39 -8.63
CA THR A 504 18.60 5.49 -9.35
C THR A 504 19.55 6.53 -9.92
N GLU A 505 20.86 6.30 -9.85
CA GLU A 505 21.90 7.31 -10.12
C GLU A 505 22.72 6.97 -11.37
N ASN A 506 23.19 7.98 -12.09
CA ASN A 506 24.17 7.91 -13.19
C ASN A 506 23.70 7.20 -14.48
N PHE A 507 22.38 7.14 -14.75
CA PHE A 507 21.87 6.55 -15.99
C PHE A 507 20.75 7.36 -16.66
N GLY A 508 20.68 8.67 -16.42
CA GLY A 508 19.80 9.59 -17.15
C GLY A 508 18.54 10.04 -16.39
N LEU A 509 18.19 9.43 -15.26
CA LEU A 509 16.95 9.78 -14.55
C LEU A 509 16.99 11.20 -13.97
N GLU A 510 18.17 11.63 -13.52
CA GLU A 510 18.43 12.95 -12.96
C GLU A 510 18.28 14.04 -14.04
N GLU A 511 18.84 13.82 -15.23
CA GLU A 511 18.75 14.70 -16.40
C GLU A 511 17.30 14.80 -16.90
N LEU A 512 16.55 13.71 -16.82
CA LEU A 512 15.11 13.72 -17.10
C LEU A 512 14.28 14.38 -15.98
N GLY A 513 14.85 14.64 -14.81
CA GLY A 513 14.12 15.18 -13.66
C GLY A 513 13.02 14.24 -13.16
N VAL A 514 13.26 12.92 -13.20
CA VAL A 514 12.34 11.92 -12.65
C VAL A 514 12.35 12.05 -11.13
N ALA A 515 11.16 12.24 -10.55
CA ALA A 515 11.03 12.40 -9.10
C ALA A 515 11.38 11.12 -8.35
N LEU A 516 12.10 11.28 -7.24
CA LEU A 516 12.44 10.21 -6.30
C LEU A 516 11.67 10.42 -4.99
N THR A 517 11.39 9.32 -4.29
CA THR A 517 10.83 9.33 -2.94
C THR A 517 11.89 9.71 -1.91
N PRO A 518 11.52 10.08 -0.66
CA PRO A 518 12.49 10.34 0.41
C PRO A 518 13.43 9.16 0.71
N SER A 519 13.03 7.93 0.39
CA SER A 519 13.88 6.74 0.54
C SER A 519 14.79 6.47 -0.67
N GLY A 520 14.80 7.37 -1.66
CA GLY A 520 15.62 7.27 -2.87
C GLY A 520 15.06 6.32 -3.95
N THR A 521 13.85 5.78 -3.80
CA THR A 521 13.20 4.97 -4.86
C THR A 521 12.58 5.90 -5.92
N ILE A 522 12.34 5.39 -7.13
CA ILE A 522 11.63 6.14 -8.17
C ILE A 522 10.18 6.37 -7.75
N GLU A 523 9.70 7.61 -7.80
CA GLU A 523 8.30 7.93 -7.50
C GLU A 523 7.40 7.36 -8.62
N ILE A 524 6.59 6.38 -8.26
CA ILE A 524 5.62 5.74 -9.15
C ILE A 524 4.19 5.82 -8.61
N ASN A 525 3.22 5.81 -9.51
CA ASN A 525 1.82 5.62 -9.16
C ASN A 525 1.46 4.12 -9.08
N SER A 526 0.21 3.79 -8.73
CA SER A 526 -0.26 2.40 -8.61
C SER A 526 -0.25 1.59 -9.91
N ALA A 527 -0.02 2.23 -11.06
CA ALA A 527 0.17 1.58 -12.36
C ALA A 527 1.66 1.37 -12.70
N MET A 528 2.57 1.54 -11.73
CA MET A 528 4.03 1.44 -11.87
C MET A 528 4.65 2.52 -12.78
N GLN A 529 3.92 3.60 -13.04
CA GLN A 529 4.31 4.66 -13.97
C GLN A 529 4.92 5.85 -13.22
N THR A 530 6.00 6.43 -13.76
CA THR A 530 6.66 7.62 -13.23
C THR A 530 5.91 8.91 -13.60
N SER A 531 6.54 10.07 -13.42
CA SER A 531 6.06 11.35 -13.98
C SER A 531 5.96 11.32 -15.52
N TYR A 532 6.75 10.46 -16.18
CA TYR A 532 6.69 10.24 -17.62
C TYR A 532 5.70 9.12 -17.97
N PRO A 533 4.82 9.34 -18.96
CA PRO A 533 3.74 8.41 -19.31
C PRO A 533 4.23 7.09 -19.92
N ASN A 534 5.50 7.03 -20.33
CA ASN A 534 6.10 5.91 -21.01
C ASN A 534 7.35 5.38 -20.30
N ILE A 535 7.63 5.87 -19.08
CA ILE A 535 8.66 5.32 -18.21
C ILE A 535 7.96 4.69 -17.01
N TYR A 536 8.31 3.44 -16.74
CA TYR A 536 7.77 2.64 -15.66
C TYR A 536 8.93 2.16 -14.79
N ALA A 537 8.66 1.83 -13.54
CA ALA A 537 9.66 1.24 -12.64
C ALA A 537 9.07 0.10 -11.82
N CYS A 538 9.86 -0.94 -11.57
CA CYS A 538 9.45 -2.10 -10.78
C CYS A 538 10.66 -2.77 -10.10
N GLY A 539 10.40 -3.55 -9.05
CA GLY A 539 11.43 -4.14 -8.20
C GLY A 539 11.96 -3.16 -7.17
N ASP A 540 13.14 -3.47 -6.63
CA ASP A 540 13.76 -2.72 -5.52
C ASP A 540 13.94 -1.23 -5.80
N VAL A 541 14.11 -0.84 -7.07
CA VAL A 541 14.25 0.56 -7.50
C VAL A 541 12.95 1.36 -7.34
N ALA A 542 11.79 0.70 -7.39
CA ALA A 542 10.48 1.31 -7.23
C ALA A 542 9.99 1.27 -5.77
N GLY A 543 10.35 0.21 -5.03
CA GLY A 543 9.87 0.00 -3.66
C GLY A 543 8.35 -0.17 -3.58
N PRO A 544 7.74 -0.12 -2.38
CA PRO A 544 8.39 -0.03 -1.08
C PRO A 544 8.92 -1.38 -0.56
N TYR A 545 8.62 -2.47 -1.28
CA TYR A 545 9.01 -3.83 -0.89
C TYR A 545 10.19 -4.31 -1.74
N GLN A 546 11.30 -4.59 -1.09
CA GLN A 546 12.53 -5.10 -1.71
C GLN A 546 12.58 -6.62 -1.58
N PHE A 547 11.67 -7.30 -2.27
CA PHE A 547 11.56 -8.75 -2.29
C PHE A 547 11.40 -9.26 -3.72
N THR A 548 12.04 -10.40 -4.04
CA THR A 548 12.00 -11.00 -5.38
C THR A 548 10.58 -11.22 -5.91
N HIS A 549 9.69 -11.81 -5.12
CA HIS A 549 8.30 -12.03 -5.53
C HIS A 549 7.51 -10.73 -5.70
N MET A 550 7.86 -9.68 -4.96
CA MET A 550 7.28 -8.35 -5.15
C MET A 550 7.81 -7.67 -6.41
N ALA A 551 9.08 -7.91 -6.76
CA ALA A 551 9.66 -7.46 -8.02
C ALA A 551 8.92 -8.08 -9.22
N SER A 552 8.66 -9.39 -9.18
CA SER A 552 7.85 -10.09 -10.19
C SER A 552 6.40 -9.59 -10.25
N PHE A 553 5.76 -9.40 -9.08
CA PHE A 553 4.41 -8.84 -8.99
C PHE A 553 4.33 -7.45 -9.64
N GLN A 554 5.27 -6.56 -9.34
CA GLN A 554 5.31 -5.21 -9.92
C GLN A 554 5.60 -5.24 -11.41
N ALA A 555 6.54 -6.10 -11.86
CA ALA A 555 6.90 -6.27 -13.26
C ALA A 555 5.69 -6.66 -14.12
N TYR A 556 4.77 -7.49 -13.59
CA TYR A 556 3.52 -7.81 -14.27
C TYR A 556 2.70 -6.56 -14.61
N PHE A 557 2.47 -5.68 -13.63
CA PHE A 557 1.72 -4.44 -13.86
C PHE A 557 2.49 -3.46 -14.75
N ALA A 558 3.80 -3.28 -14.51
CA ALA A 558 4.65 -2.39 -15.30
C ALA A 558 4.64 -2.78 -16.78
N SER A 559 4.80 -4.07 -17.09
CA SER A 559 4.87 -4.58 -18.45
C SER A 559 3.56 -4.43 -19.20
N LEU A 560 2.44 -4.85 -18.59
CA LEU A 560 1.13 -4.72 -19.22
C LEU A 560 0.77 -3.25 -19.45
N ASN A 561 1.03 -2.37 -18.50
CA ASN A 561 0.75 -0.94 -18.66
C ASN A 561 1.69 -0.27 -19.69
N ALA A 562 2.97 -0.68 -19.76
CA ALA A 562 3.91 -0.21 -20.76
C ALA A 562 3.49 -0.60 -22.18
N LEU A 563 3.03 -1.84 -22.38
CA LEU A 563 2.64 -2.34 -23.70
C LEU A 563 1.26 -1.85 -24.15
N LEU A 564 0.28 -1.78 -23.24
CA LEU A 564 -1.12 -1.44 -23.56
C LEU A 564 -1.41 0.07 -23.62
N GLY A 565 -0.44 0.92 -23.24
CA GLY A 565 -0.33 2.28 -23.76
C GLY A 565 -1.53 3.22 -23.57
N GLY A 566 -2.37 3.00 -22.55
CA GLY A 566 -3.41 3.95 -22.14
C GLY A 566 -4.86 3.59 -22.48
N LEU A 567 -5.13 2.44 -23.13
CA LEU A 567 -6.49 1.93 -23.31
C LEU A 567 -7.11 1.49 -21.98
N TRP A 568 -6.32 0.75 -21.19
CA TRP A 568 -6.67 0.25 -19.86
C TRP A 568 -5.45 0.37 -18.95
N ARG A 569 -5.68 0.57 -17.64
CA ARG A 569 -4.60 0.64 -16.64
C ARG A 569 -4.88 -0.31 -15.49
N LEU A 570 -4.00 -1.28 -15.33
CA LEU A 570 -4.00 -2.18 -14.19
C LEU A 570 -3.32 -1.49 -13.01
N ARG A 571 -3.88 -1.67 -11.81
CA ARG A 571 -3.36 -1.08 -10.57
C ARG A 571 -2.91 -2.18 -9.63
N ALA A 572 -1.68 -2.07 -9.16
CA ALA A 572 -1.14 -2.92 -8.11
C ALA A 572 -1.84 -2.63 -6.78
N ASN A 573 -2.11 -3.69 -6.02
CA ASN A 573 -2.67 -3.63 -4.68
C ASN A 573 -1.76 -4.37 -3.70
N TYR A 574 -1.27 -3.65 -2.68
CA TYR A 574 -0.33 -4.17 -1.69
C TYR A 574 -1.00 -4.62 -0.38
N ARG A 575 -2.30 -4.92 -0.38
CA ARG A 575 -3.01 -5.38 0.82
C ARG A 575 -2.52 -6.74 1.32
N VAL A 576 -2.10 -7.62 0.41
CA VAL A 576 -1.72 -9.01 0.73
C VAL A 576 -0.29 -9.24 0.23
N VAL A 577 0.66 -8.65 0.93
CA VAL A 577 2.10 -8.81 0.66
C VAL A 577 2.67 -9.77 1.71
N PRO A 578 3.11 -10.98 1.32
CA PRO A 578 3.83 -11.87 2.22
C PRO A 578 5.33 -11.61 2.20
N TRP A 579 6.01 -11.98 3.27
CA TRP A 579 7.47 -12.16 3.29
C TRP A 579 7.89 -13.09 4.41
N ALA A 580 9.14 -13.55 4.35
CA ALA A 580 9.75 -14.38 5.37
C ALA A 580 11.22 -14.00 5.61
N THR A 581 11.65 -14.20 6.86
CA THR A 581 13.05 -14.19 7.28
C THR A 581 13.42 -15.62 7.64
N PHE A 582 14.44 -16.17 6.98
CA PHE A 582 14.77 -17.60 7.04
C PHE A 582 15.73 -17.96 8.18
N THR A 583 15.56 -17.33 9.35
CA THR A 583 16.18 -17.77 10.60
C THR A 583 15.60 -19.12 11.05
N ASN A 584 16.13 -19.69 12.12
CA ASN A 584 15.52 -20.79 12.86
C ASN A 584 15.24 -20.28 14.29
N PRO A 585 13.97 -20.16 14.74
CA PRO A 585 12.75 -20.37 13.96
C PRO A 585 12.61 -19.37 12.79
N GLU A 586 11.87 -19.75 11.76
CA GLU A 586 11.55 -18.85 10.65
C GLU A 586 10.48 -17.85 11.11
N VAL A 587 10.50 -16.66 10.50
CA VAL A 587 9.48 -15.63 10.71
C VAL A 587 8.81 -15.35 9.38
N ALA A 588 7.49 -15.47 9.31
CA ALA A 588 6.72 -15.13 8.12
C ALA A 588 5.57 -14.19 8.47
N ARG A 589 5.30 -13.22 7.59
CA ARG A 589 4.25 -12.22 7.78
C ARG A 589 3.48 -11.97 6.49
N VAL A 590 2.17 -11.75 6.61
CA VAL A 590 1.31 -11.21 5.53
C VAL A 590 0.36 -10.16 6.09
N GLY A 591 0.21 -9.05 5.39
CA GLY A 591 -0.68 -7.96 5.80
C GLY A 591 -0.16 -7.18 7.01
N LEU A 592 -1.08 -6.70 7.85
CA LEU A 592 -0.74 -5.83 8.99
C LEU A 592 -0.07 -6.60 10.14
N SER A 593 1.00 -6.04 10.69
CA SER A 593 1.43 -6.37 12.05
C SER A 593 0.56 -5.67 13.10
N GLU A 594 0.70 -6.09 14.35
CA GLU A 594 -0.01 -5.44 15.45
C GLU A 594 0.45 -3.99 15.65
N GLN A 595 1.77 -3.78 15.61
CA GLN A 595 2.36 -2.45 15.65
C GLN A 595 1.85 -1.56 14.50
N GLU A 596 1.76 -2.08 13.27
CA GLU A 596 1.23 -1.32 12.13
C GLU A 596 -0.26 -1.00 12.31
N ALA A 597 -1.06 -1.93 12.82
CA ALA A 597 -2.47 -1.69 13.11
C ALA A 597 -2.65 -0.59 14.16
N GLN A 598 -1.84 -0.59 15.23
CA GLN A 598 -1.83 0.43 16.26
C GLN A 598 -1.39 1.80 15.72
N GLN A 599 -0.28 1.86 14.99
CA GLN A 599 0.23 3.10 14.36
C GLN A 599 -0.79 3.72 13.40
N ARG A 600 -1.48 2.87 12.63
CA ARG A 600 -2.54 3.29 11.69
C ARG A 600 -3.91 3.50 12.35
N LYS A 601 -4.03 3.26 13.67
CA LYS A 601 -5.28 3.34 14.43
C LYS A 601 -6.41 2.48 13.85
N ILE A 602 -6.07 1.30 13.34
CA ILE A 602 -7.01 0.31 12.81
C ILE A 602 -7.44 -0.59 13.96
N GLY A 603 -8.75 -0.69 14.21
CA GLY A 603 -9.28 -1.61 15.22
C GLY A 603 -9.08 -3.07 14.78
N TYR A 604 -8.61 -3.90 15.70
CA TYR A 604 -8.36 -5.33 15.47
C TYR A 604 -8.74 -6.17 16.69
N GLU A 605 -9.01 -7.45 16.45
CA GLU A 605 -9.04 -8.51 17.45
C GLU A 605 -7.84 -9.43 17.23
N LEU A 606 -7.16 -9.81 18.30
CA LEU A 606 -5.97 -10.64 18.27
C LEU A 606 -6.32 -12.09 18.62
N THR A 607 -5.84 -13.05 17.83
CA THR A 607 -5.81 -14.47 18.21
C THR A 607 -4.38 -14.97 18.13
N ARG A 608 -3.92 -15.66 19.18
CA ARG A 608 -2.59 -16.26 19.24
C ARG A 608 -2.72 -17.75 19.59
N TYR A 609 -2.03 -18.59 18.84
CA TYR A 609 -1.89 -20.02 19.09
C TYR A 609 -0.40 -20.36 19.24
N GLY A 610 -0.04 -21.00 20.36
CA GLY A 610 1.34 -21.43 20.63
C GLY A 610 1.62 -22.79 19.97
N LEU A 611 2.87 -22.99 19.54
CA LEU A 611 3.32 -24.24 18.90
C LEU A 611 3.84 -25.29 19.92
N ASP A 612 3.88 -24.95 21.21
CA ASP A 612 4.38 -25.76 22.33
C ASP A 612 3.53 -27.00 22.64
N HIS A 613 2.28 -27.02 22.18
CA HIS A 613 1.37 -28.17 22.32
C HIS A 613 0.92 -28.72 20.96
N HIS A 614 1.63 -28.38 19.88
CA HIS A 614 1.31 -28.86 18.55
C HIS A 614 1.96 -30.23 18.32
N ASP A 615 1.16 -31.27 18.09
CA ASP A 615 1.62 -32.66 17.99
C ASP A 615 2.77 -32.85 17.00
N ARG A 616 2.68 -32.29 15.79
CA ARG A 616 3.77 -32.38 14.81
C ARG A 616 5.01 -31.60 15.26
N ALA A 617 4.83 -30.48 15.95
CA ALA A 617 5.95 -29.68 16.40
C ALA A 617 6.72 -30.37 17.52
N LEU A 618 6.00 -31.07 18.41
CA LEU A 618 6.58 -31.94 19.43
C LEU A 618 7.31 -33.13 18.79
N ALA A 619 6.69 -33.80 17.80
CA ALA A 619 7.29 -34.92 17.10
C ALA A 619 8.59 -34.54 16.36
N ASP A 620 8.67 -33.32 15.81
CA ASP A 620 9.85 -32.81 15.11
C ASP A 620 10.91 -32.20 16.05
N GLY A 621 10.64 -32.05 17.35
CA GLY A 621 11.56 -31.37 18.28
C GLY A 621 11.65 -29.86 18.04
N GLU A 622 10.61 -29.25 17.46
CA GLU A 622 10.55 -27.83 17.08
C GLU A 622 9.32 -27.13 17.69
N ALA A 623 8.85 -27.59 18.85
CA ALA A 623 7.68 -27.09 19.58
C ALA A 623 7.89 -25.71 20.25
N HIS A 624 8.25 -24.71 19.46
CA HIS A 624 8.41 -23.33 19.90
C HIS A 624 7.94 -22.35 18.83
N GLY A 625 7.53 -21.15 19.28
CA GLY A 625 6.94 -20.14 18.42
C GLY A 625 5.41 -20.11 18.49
N PHE A 626 4.78 -19.44 17.54
CA PHE A 626 3.35 -19.16 17.55
C PHE A 626 2.81 -18.74 16.19
N VAL A 627 1.50 -18.89 16.01
CA VAL A 627 0.71 -18.27 14.94
C VAL A 627 -0.09 -17.11 15.56
N LYS A 628 0.03 -15.91 15.00
CA LYS A 628 -0.65 -14.70 15.44
C LYS A 628 -1.52 -14.15 14.31
N VAL A 629 -2.83 -14.02 14.54
CA VAL A 629 -3.78 -13.54 13.53
C VAL A 629 -4.53 -12.31 14.04
N LEU A 630 -4.57 -11.28 13.21
CA LEU A 630 -5.39 -10.08 13.41
C LEU A 630 -6.67 -10.18 12.58
N THR A 631 -7.84 -9.98 13.20
CA THR A 631 -9.13 -9.92 12.50
C THR A 631 -9.84 -8.59 12.71
N VAL A 632 -10.70 -8.20 11.76
CA VAL A 632 -11.61 -7.04 11.95
C VAL A 632 -12.59 -7.35 13.10
N PRO A 633 -12.78 -6.44 14.07
CA PRO A 633 -13.64 -6.68 15.22
C PRO A 633 -15.05 -7.16 14.85
N GLY A 634 -15.52 -8.21 15.53
CA GLY A 634 -16.84 -8.81 15.28
C GLY A 634 -16.97 -9.60 13.97
N THR A 635 -15.89 -9.81 13.21
CA THR A 635 -15.91 -10.58 11.95
C THR A 635 -14.75 -11.58 11.89
N ASP A 636 -14.78 -12.52 10.95
CA ASP A 636 -13.68 -13.47 10.69
C ASP A 636 -12.70 -12.99 9.62
N ARG A 637 -12.85 -11.74 9.14
CA ARG A 637 -12.01 -11.16 8.10
C ARG A 637 -10.61 -10.89 8.65
N ILE A 638 -9.61 -11.48 8.00
CA ILE A 638 -8.19 -11.37 8.37
C ILE A 638 -7.63 -10.02 7.91
N LEU A 639 -6.90 -9.35 8.81
CA LEU A 639 -6.16 -8.11 8.57
C LEU A 639 -4.68 -8.35 8.36
N GLY A 640 -4.12 -9.33 9.06
CA GLY A 640 -2.74 -9.74 8.93
C GLY A 640 -2.42 -10.95 9.80
N VAL A 641 -1.32 -11.62 9.48
CA VAL A 641 -0.85 -12.81 10.17
C VAL A 641 0.67 -12.76 10.30
N SER A 642 1.16 -13.13 11.48
CA SER A 642 2.58 -13.38 11.74
C SER A 642 2.75 -14.80 12.27
N ILE A 643 3.66 -15.57 11.68
CA ILE A 643 4.03 -16.92 12.11
C ILE A 643 5.50 -16.90 12.49
N VAL A 644 5.79 -17.40 13.69
CA VAL A 644 7.16 -17.68 14.14
C VAL A 644 7.23 -19.17 14.42
N GLY A 645 8.07 -19.91 13.71
CA GLY A 645 8.16 -21.36 13.89
C GLY A 645 8.87 -22.06 12.74
N TYR A 646 8.94 -23.38 12.83
CA TYR A 646 9.50 -24.20 11.77
C TYR A 646 8.62 -24.15 10.51
N HIS A 647 9.25 -23.95 9.35
CA HIS A 647 8.56 -23.77 8.05
C HIS A 647 7.55 -22.61 7.98
N ALA A 648 7.70 -21.56 8.79
CA ALA A 648 6.79 -20.41 8.77
C ALA A 648 6.61 -19.81 7.36
N GLY A 649 7.67 -19.79 6.54
CA GLY A 649 7.63 -19.29 5.17
C GLY A 649 6.70 -20.06 4.24
N GLU A 650 6.48 -21.35 4.49
CA GLU A 650 5.54 -22.19 3.74
C GLU A 650 4.13 -22.10 4.34
N LEU A 651 4.02 -22.11 5.68
CA LEU A 651 2.74 -22.08 6.39
C LEU A 651 1.93 -20.80 6.14
N ILE A 652 2.60 -19.68 5.89
CA ILE A 652 1.94 -18.40 5.60
C ILE A 652 1.13 -18.44 4.29
N GLY A 653 1.44 -19.37 3.38
CA GLY A 653 0.82 -19.47 2.06
C GLY A 653 -0.71 -19.66 2.10
N GLU A 654 -1.23 -20.41 3.07
CA GLU A 654 -2.68 -20.58 3.25
C GLU A 654 -3.38 -19.25 3.59
N TYR A 655 -2.77 -18.45 4.47
CA TYR A 655 -3.30 -17.13 4.83
C TYR A 655 -3.19 -16.14 3.67
N VAL A 656 -2.11 -16.18 2.89
CA VAL A 656 -1.98 -15.39 1.65
C VAL A 656 -3.12 -15.71 0.70
N PHE A 657 -3.38 -17.00 0.46
CA PHE A 657 -4.47 -17.45 -0.40
C PHE A 657 -5.83 -16.98 0.12
N ALA A 658 -6.10 -17.16 1.42
CA ALA A 658 -7.33 -16.76 2.06
C ALA A 658 -7.57 -15.24 1.96
N MET A 659 -6.57 -14.42 2.31
CA MET A 659 -6.66 -12.96 2.25
C MET A 659 -6.81 -12.41 0.83
N THR A 660 -6.18 -13.05 -0.15
CA THR A 660 -6.30 -12.69 -1.57
C THR A 660 -7.75 -12.86 -2.06
N HIS A 661 -8.40 -13.94 -1.66
CA HIS A 661 -9.78 -14.27 -2.06
C HIS A 661 -10.85 -13.78 -1.08
N GLY A 662 -10.47 -13.05 -0.03
CA GLY A 662 -11.41 -12.53 0.98
C GLY A 662 -12.05 -13.61 1.86
N LEU A 663 -11.40 -14.77 2.01
CA LEU A 663 -11.81 -15.85 2.91
C LEU A 663 -11.37 -15.53 4.35
N GLY A 664 -12.29 -15.67 5.30
CA GLY A 664 -12.03 -15.46 6.72
C GLY A 664 -11.64 -16.74 7.48
N LEU A 665 -11.32 -16.60 8.78
CA LEU A 665 -10.89 -17.70 9.64
C LEU A 665 -11.89 -18.86 9.74
N LYS A 666 -13.20 -18.61 9.55
CA LYS A 666 -14.19 -19.70 9.54
C LYS A 666 -13.93 -20.70 8.42
N LYS A 667 -13.40 -20.23 7.28
CA LYS A 667 -13.08 -21.10 6.14
C LYS A 667 -11.85 -21.93 6.43
N ILE A 668 -10.80 -21.35 7.01
CA ILE A 668 -9.60 -22.08 7.44
C ILE A 668 -9.96 -23.15 8.48
N SER A 669 -10.76 -22.80 9.51
CA SER A 669 -11.25 -23.74 10.52
C SER A 669 -12.04 -24.92 9.94
N ALA A 670 -12.77 -24.71 8.83
CA ALA A 670 -13.59 -25.72 8.19
C ALA A 670 -12.84 -26.63 7.21
N VAL A 671 -11.63 -26.26 6.79
CA VAL A 671 -10.82 -27.06 5.85
C VAL A 671 -10.20 -28.25 6.59
N THR A 672 -10.26 -29.44 5.97
CA THR A 672 -9.56 -30.62 6.46
C THR A 672 -8.06 -30.46 6.22
N HIS A 673 -7.29 -30.51 7.31
CA HIS A 673 -5.84 -30.51 7.30
C HIS A 673 -5.36 -31.94 7.60
N ILE A 674 -4.25 -32.35 6.98
CA ILE A 674 -3.65 -33.66 7.21
C ILE A 674 -3.09 -33.72 8.64
N TYR A 675 -3.28 -34.84 9.33
CA TYR A 675 -2.78 -35.06 10.70
C TYR A 675 -1.72 -36.17 10.77
N PRO A 676 -0.62 -35.98 11.53
CA PRO A 676 -0.16 -34.71 12.12
C PRO A 676 0.68 -33.91 11.11
N THR A 677 0.34 -32.64 10.85
CA THR A 677 1.16 -31.74 10.00
C THR A 677 1.29 -30.33 10.54
N TRP A 678 2.33 -29.61 10.14
CA TRP A 678 2.53 -28.19 10.52
C TRP A 678 1.38 -27.28 10.09
N SER A 679 0.71 -27.58 8.98
CA SER A 679 -0.44 -26.81 8.51
C SER A 679 -1.61 -26.83 9.50
N GLU A 680 -1.71 -27.83 10.39
CA GLU A 680 -2.74 -27.83 11.43
C GLU A 680 -2.61 -26.69 12.43
N SER A 681 -1.43 -26.10 12.58
CA SER A 681 -1.26 -24.89 13.40
C SER A 681 -2.14 -23.73 12.92
N ASN A 682 -2.34 -23.58 11.60
CA ASN A 682 -3.25 -22.58 11.04
C ASN A 682 -4.71 -22.88 11.38
N LYS A 683 -5.10 -24.16 11.29
CA LYS A 683 -6.44 -24.63 11.70
C LYS A 683 -6.67 -24.43 13.19
N PHE A 684 -5.68 -24.71 14.04
CA PHE A 684 -5.81 -24.52 15.48
C PHE A 684 -5.83 -23.05 15.87
N ALA A 685 -5.09 -22.17 15.20
CA ALA A 685 -5.25 -20.73 15.35
C ALA A 685 -6.67 -20.27 14.97
N ALA A 686 -7.22 -20.76 13.86
CA ALA A 686 -8.60 -20.48 13.47
C ALA A 686 -9.64 -21.05 14.46
N ASN A 687 -9.38 -22.23 15.03
CA ASN A 687 -10.22 -22.84 16.06
C ASN A 687 -10.15 -22.08 17.39
N ALA A 688 -8.97 -21.58 17.80
CA ALA A 688 -8.83 -20.73 18.97
C ALA A 688 -9.67 -19.45 18.82
N TRP A 689 -9.64 -18.83 17.64
CA TRP A 689 -10.50 -17.70 17.30
C TRP A 689 -11.99 -18.07 17.41
N ARG A 690 -12.39 -19.26 16.93
CA ARG A 690 -13.78 -19.72 16.98
C ARG A 690 -14.24 -20.03 18.41
N SER A 691 -13.41 -20.70 19.20
CA SER A 691 -13.71 -21.08 20.59
C SER A 691 -13.94 -19.85 21.47
N ALA A 692 -13.14 -18.80 21.29
CA ALA A 692 -13.33 -17.52 22.00
C ALA A 692 -14.65 -16.79 21.65
N ARG A 693 -15.41 -17.30 20.67
CA ARG A 693 -16.68 -16.72 20.18
C ARG A 693 -17.84 -17.71 20.28
N LEU A 694 -17.68 -18.82 21.00
CA LEU A 694 -18.79 -19.71 21.31
C LEU A 694 -19.78 -18.98 22.22
N PRO A 695 -21.09 -19.12 21.97
CA PRO A 695 -22.08 -18.44 22.78
C PRO A 695 -22.30 -19.20 24.09
N ASP A 696 -21.43 -18.94 25.07
CA ASP A 696 -21.42 -19.63 26.38
C ASP A 696 -22.78 -19.62 27.08
N LYS A 697 -23.58 -18.55 26.88
CA LYS A 697 -24.95 -18.43 27.39
C LYS A 697 -25.90 -19.57 26.96
N TYR A 698 -25.61 -20.23 25.84
CA TYR A 698 -26.42 -21.36 25.35
C TYR A 698 -25.90 -22.72 25.82
N LEU A 699 -24.67 -22.81 26.32
CA LEU A 699 -24.08 -24.08 26.76
C LEU A 699 -24.91 -24.79 27.84
N PRO A 700 -25.48 -24.11 28.87
CA PRO A 700 -26.34 -24.79 29.86
C PRO A 700 -27.62 -25.38 29.25
N TYR A 701 -28.19 -24.73 28.24
CA TYR A 701 -29.38 -25.25 27.54
C TYR A 701 -29.04 -26.45 26.67
N ILE A 702 -27.90 -26.39 25.98
CA ILE A 702 -27.36 -27.50 25.19
C ILE A 702 -27.03 -28.68 26.10
N GLU A 703 -26.41 -28.43 27.26
CA GLU A 703 -26.14 -29.47 28.25
C GLU A 703 -27.44 -30.09 28.76
N ARG A 704 -28.44 -29.28 29.10
CA ARG A 704 -29.76 -29.78 29.53
C ARG A 704 -30.42 -30.62 28.43
N PHE A 705 -30.32 -30.22 27.17
CA PHE A 705 -30.78 -31.00 26.04
C PHE A 705 -30.05 -32.35 25.94
N PHE A 706 -28.73 -32.38 26.07
CA PHE A 706 -27.94 -33.62 26.08
C PHE A 706 -28.14 -34.48 27.34
N ARG A 707 -28.49 -33.88 28.48
CA ARG A 707 -28.92 -34.63 29.68
C ARG A 707 -30.28 -35.30 29.43
N TRP A 708 -31.24 -34.55 28.89
CA TRP A 708 -32.55 -35.07 28.50
C TRP A 708 -32.45 -36.22 27.49
N GLN A 709 -31.60 -36.09 26.45
CA GLN A 709 -31.35 -37.18 25.49
C GLN A 709 -30.76 -38.45 26.13
N ARG A 710 -30.11 -38.32 27.29
CA ARG A 710 -29.55 -39.44 28.08
C ARG A 710 -30.49 -39.92 29.19
N GLY A 711 -31.74 -39.44 29.23
CA GLY A 711 -32.71 -39.79 30.27
C GLY A 711 -32.41 -39.21 31.65
N ARG A 712 -31.67 -38.08 31.71
CA ARG A 712 -31.35 -37.34 32.95
C ARG A 712 -31.96 -35.95 32.98
#